data_AF-A0A518DL82-F1
#
_entry.id   AF-A0A518DL82-F1
#
_cell.length_a   1.000
_cell.length_b   1.000
_cell.length_c   1.000
_cell.angle_alpha   90.00
_cell.angle_beta   90.00
_cell.angle_gamma   90.00
#
_symmetry.space_group_name_H-M   'P 1'
#
loop_
_entity.id
_entity.type
_entity.pdbx_description
1 polymer ?
#
loop_
_entity_poly.entity_id
_entity_poly.type
_entity_poly.pdbx_seq_one_letter_code
_entity_poly.pdbx_strand_id
1 'polypeptide(L)'
;MPFVFPAVGRRVRVACLPVCLAILLALSAVPAFAEYEGWKHKGSLFLLTTPEGSNLPAGAKVENFPLLVRLHRDGFDFRQAKPDGADVRFSTPAGEPLAFQIEQWDAAAGVASIWVRIPVIEGNARQEIRLHWGNADAASASDGAAVFNASNGYLGVWHMDSAVTDAVGAIESQNTGVEPTTGVIGQAARFPGGKGIFGGDQIDSLPVGSAPHSTQAWFRPRQANGIVIGWGNEKGQGKIVVGYRSPPHVRVDGYFSDANVNGQTPLQSGEWTHVVHTYQQGEARLYINGQLDTESKTRATPLSIQSPARLWIGGWYNNYSFVGDIDETRVSRTVRSADWVRLEYENQKPLQTLVGQIVPPGTRLAMAESKRTVAEGQSLTLQAEAGGAQKLYWIRQQDGQETVLAVDQRSLSFDAGRVQGDQSLTLQLKAIYPDEVRTIDLPLVITEAIPEPIVTLKAPADWDGRQTIEVVAQVGNLPAMQAAGAGELSYHWDVAGLATIRETAPGKLLLQRAQNSGRLTITAHVSNGGKEVSATTQIQVQEPAKDAWVERSPDPDEKPVDNQFYARDEKNLGTLYCNGTLDPRADATFLKVYAEDELYQSLRQPVAADGKYAFTAKLEPGLVHYRVEFGSTTGGVDKVLHTAGNLVCGDAFLIIGQSNALATDTREQAPAETHDWIRSYGKPTRGDTDENLWCNPVWKARQGEKAELGYWGMELAKRLLASQQMPICIINGAVGGTRIDQHQRNESDPTDLATIYGRLLWRVQKARLTHGVKAILWHQGESDQGADGPDGGYGWETYREYFVQMSGGWKRDFPNVQHYYLFQIWPNACSMGNGHGDMLREVQRTLPDWYSQMEILSTLGVNPAGPCHYPLTGWAEFARLIQPLLERDCYGKKIAGPLTPANLRQARFANADRQAIVLEFDQPVAWDDTLLGQFYLGEANEPFVSAVASGNALTLQLKEPAVADRITYLQEKNWRPQQVLRGQNGLAALSFCEVMIEPAESAK
;
A
#
# COMPACT_ATOMS: atom_id res chain seq x y z
N MET A 1 38.35 53.78 -41.12
CA MET A 1 38.95 54.10 -42.44
C MET A 1 38.19 53.31 -43.50
N PRO A 2 37.98 53.84 -44.72
CA PRO A 2 36.84 53.44 -45.57
C PRO A 2 37.26 52.80 -46.91
N PHE A 3 36.32 52.83 -47.88
CA PHE A 3 36.40 52.45 -49.30
C PHE A 3 35.98 51.00 -49.68
N VAL A 4 35.22 50.75 -50.75
CA VAL A 4 34.17 51.53 -51.47
C VAL A 4 33.46 50.59 -52.48
N PHE A 5 32.18 50.81 -52.78
CA PHE A 5 31.49 50.16 -53.93
C PHE A 5 31.86 50.89 -55.24
N PRO A 6 31.91 50.20 -56.40
CA PRO A 6 30.87 50.54 -57.37
C PRO A 6 30.34 49.42 -58.28
N ALA A 7 29.14 49.74 -58.75
CA ALA A 7 28.23 49.07 -59.65
C ALA A 7 28.63 48.98 -61.16
N VAL A 8 27.99 48.01 -61.85
CA VAL A 8 27.42 48.08 -63.24
C VAL A 8 28.36 48.00 -64.48
N GLY A 9 27.96 47.19 -65.50
CA GLY A 9 28.70 47.16 -66.79
C GLY A 9 28.22 46.43 -68.06
N ARG A 10 27.00 45.85 -68.15
CA ARG A 10 26.25 45.50 -69.40
C ARG A 10 26.91 44.82 -70.67
N ARG A 11 26.23 43.73 -71.10
CA ARG A 11 25.76 43.37 -72.47
C ARG A 11 26.74 42.95 -73.59
N VAL A 12 26.44 41.77 -74.16
CA VAL A 12 26.03 41.61 -75.58
C VAL A 12 24.74 40.77 -75.63
N ARG A 13 23.84 41.01 -76.59
CA ARG A 13 22.54 40.32 -76.77
C ARG A 13 22.04 40.51 -78.22
N VAL A 14 21.09 39.68 -78.67
CA VAL A 14 20.29 39.78 -79.93
C VAL A 14 21.09 39.31 -81.16
N ALA A 15 20.56 38.54 -82.13
CA ALA A 15 19.18 38.32 -82.62
C ALA A 15 18.83 36.79 -82.72
N CYS A 16 17.93 36.26 -83.58
CA CYS A 16 16.46 36.39 -83.87
C CYS A 16 16.16 35.39 -85.04
N LEU A 17 14.97 34.86 -85.40
CA LEU A 17 13.54 34.85 -84.97
C LEU A 17 12.92 33.55 -85.62
N PRO A 18 11.60 33.35 -85.88
CA PRO A 18 10.39 33.45 -85.04
C PRO A 18 9.52 32.15 -85.00
N VAL A 19 8.73 32.03 -83.91
CA VAL A 19 7.29 31.68 -83.81
C VAL A 19 6.61 30.76 -84.86
N CYS A 20 5.97 29.68 -84.37
CA CYS A 20 4.59 29.34 -84.75
C CYS A 20 3.85 28.61 -83.61
N LEU A 21 2.51 28.61 -83.64
CA LEU A 21 1.60 28.38 -82.50
C LEU A 21 0.74 27.11 -82.69
N ALA A 22 0.63 26.23 -81.68
CA ALA A 22 -0.47 25.26 -81.56
C ALA A 22 -0.65 24.76 -80.10
N ILE A 23 -1.90 24.49 -79.73
CA ILE A 23 -2.38 24.07 -78.40
C ILE A 23 -2.74 22.57 -78.45
N LEU A 24 -2.45 21.79 -77.40
CA LEU A 24 -3.45 20.90 -76.77
C LEU A 24 -3.02 20.41 -75.38
N LEU A 25 -3.97 20.36 -74.45
CA LEU A 25 -3.84 19.69 -73.15
C LEU A 25 -3.89 18.17 -73.35
N ALA A 26 -3.02 17.44 -72.66
CA ALA A 26 -3.25 16.05 -72.25
C ALA A 26 -2.25 15.60 -71.15
N LEU A 27 -2.12 16.35 -70.06
CA LEU A 27 -1.73 15.72 -68.79
C LEU A 27 -2.99 15.04 -68.27
N SER A 28 -3.12 13.75 -68.59
CA SER A 28 -4.13 12.89 -67.99
C SER A 28 -3.91 12.86 -66.48
N ALA A 29 -4.75 13.58 -65.74
CA ALA A 29 -5.01 13.22 -64.36
C ALA A 29 -5.49 11.77 -64.38
N VAL A 30 -4.64 10.84 -63.95
CA VAL A 30 -5.10 9.49 -63.62
C VAL A 30 -6.13 9.70 -62.51
N PRO A 31 -7.40 9.28 -62.69
CA PRO A 31 -8.37 9.43 -61.60
C PRO A 31 -7.88 8.60 -60.41
N ALA A 32 -7.97 9.14 -59.19
CA ALA A 32 -7.58 8.46 -57.96
C ALA A 32 -8.32 7.11 -57.73
N PHE A 33 -9.34 6.82 -58.54
CA PHE A 33 -10.02 5.54 -58.62
C PHE A 33 -9.14 4.37 -59.12
N ALA A 34 -8.04 4.62 -59.84
CA ALA A 34 -7.20 3.56 -60.41
C ALA A 34 -6.32 2.82 -59.37
N GLU A 35 -6.08 3.40 -58.19
CA GLU A 35 -5.14 2.85 -57.20
C GLU A 35 -5.62 1.53 -56.55
N TYR A 36 -6.95 1.34 -56.47
CA TYR A 36 -7.56 0.20 -55.76
C TYR A 36 -8.27 -0.81 -56.67
N GLU A 37 -8.10 -0.77 -57.99
CA GLU A 37 -8.80 -1.69 -58.91
C GLU A 37 -8.46 -3.18 -58.67
N GLY A 38 -7.31 -3.49 -58.08
CA GLY A 38 -6.90 -4.86 -57.70
C GLY A 38 -7.53 -5.38 -56.40
N TRP A 39 -8.25 -4.56 -55.64
CA TRP A 39 -8.85 -4.94 -54.36
C TRP A 39 -10.30 -5.42 -54.55
N LYS A 40 -10.54 -6.69 -54.23
CA LYS A 40 -11.85 -7.36 -54.45
C LYS A 40 -12.95 -6.84 -53.54
N HIS A 41 -12.59 -6.27 -52.39
CA HIS A 41 -13.52 -5.87 -51.36
C HIS A 41 -13.18 -4.48 -50.83
N LYS A 42 -14.21 -3.73 -50.47
CA LYS A 42 -14.10 -2.42 -49.82
C LYS A 42 -15.27 -2.19 -48.87
N GLY A 43 -15.06 -1.34 -47.87
CA GLY A 43 -16.05 -1.00 -46.87
C GLY A 43 -15.78 0.38 -46.26
N SER A 44 -16.85 1.06 -45.83
CA SER A 44 -16.78 2.36 -45.18
C SER A 44 -16.82 2.18 -43.66
N LEU A 45 -15.96 2.92 -42.96
CA LEU A 45 -15.91 3.07 -41.51
C LEU A 45 -16.22 4.53 -41.18
N PHE A 46 -16.84 4.80 -40.03
CA PHE A 46 -17.16 6.17 -39.62
C PHE A 46 -16.51 6.53 -38.28
N LEU A 47 -15.88 7.70 -38.24
CA LEU A 47 -15.50 8.39 -37.01
C LEU A 47 -16.69 9.22 -36.55
N LEU A 48 -17.08 9.05 -35.28
CA LEU A 48 -18.21 9.73 -34.65
C LEU A 48 -17.69 10.61 -33.50
N THR A 49 -17.63 11.91 -33.76
CA THR A 49 -17.33 12.94 -32.76
C THR A 49 -18.58 13.69 -32.30
N THR A 50 -19.76 13.28 -32.78
CA THR A 50 -21.09 13.74 -32.31
C THR A 50 -21.38 13.24 -30.89
N PRO A 51 -22.45 13.73 -30.22
CA PRO A 51 -22.84 13.29 -28.88
C PRO A 51 -23.07 11.79 -28.72
N GLU A 52 -23.34 11.05 -29.80
CA GLU A 52 -23.49 9.60 -29.80
C GLU A 52 -22.17 8.82 -29.90
N GLY A 53 -21.04 9.51 -30.04
CA GLY A 53 -19.69 8.96 -30.08
C GLY A 53 -18.80 9.59 -29.02
N SER A 54 -17.60 10.04 -29.42
CA SER A 54 -16.64 10.68 -28.48
C SER A 54 -17.07 12.07 -27.97
N ASN A 55 -18.11 12.67 -28.57
CA ASN A 55 -18.72 13.94 -28.16
C ASN A 55 -17.72 15.11 -28.06
N LEU A 56 -16.97 15.35 -29.14
CA LEU A 56 -16.00 16.43 -29.26
C LEU A 56 -16.73 17.76 -29.62
N PRO A 57 -16.33 18.92 -29.05
CA PRO A 57 -17.04 20.19 -29.30
C PRO A 57 -17.12 20.57 -30.78
N ALA A 58 -18.25 21.16 -31.19
CA ALA A 58 -18.41 21.66 -32.54
C ALA A 58 -17.35 22.74 -32.87
N GLY A 59 -16.66 22.57 -34.00
CA GLY A 59 -15.56 23.46 -34.42
C GLY A 59 -14.18 23.07 -33.89
N ALA A 60 -14.07 22.09 -32.99
CA ALA A 60 -12.77 21.49 -32.65
C ALA A 60 -12.17 20.79 -33.88
N LYS A 61 -10.84 20.82 -33.99
CA LYS A 61 -10.09 20.13 -35.05
C LYS A 61 -8.83 19.49 -34.48
N VAL A 62 -8.58 18.23 -34.84
CA VAL A 62 -7.41 17.45 -34.39
C VAL A 62 -6.70 16.90 -35.64
N GLU A 63 -5.50 17.40 -35.90
CA GLU A 63 -4.77 17.12 -37.15
C GLU A 63 -3.77 15.97 -37.00
N ASN A 64 -3.62 15.16 -38.06
CA ASN A 64 -2.66 14.04 -38.13
C ASN A 64 -2.76 13.01 -36.98
N PHE A 65 -3.99 12.74 -36.52
CA PHE A 65 -4.28 11.85 -35.41
C PHE A 65 -4.06 10.37 -35.77
N PRO A 66 -3.33 9.57 -34.98
CA PRO A 66 -3.24 8.12 -35.16
C PRO A 66 -4.51 7.46 -34.57
N LEU A 67 -5.47 7.18 -35.44
CA LEU A 67 -6.74 6.55 -35.09
C LEU A 67 -6.58 5.03 -34.97
N LEU A 68 -6.94 4.48 -33.83
CA LEU A 68 -7.07 3.04 -33.65
C LEU A 68 -8.39 2.55 -34.28
N VAL A 69 -8.27 1.73 -35.31
CA VAL A 69 -9.35 0.95 -35.92
C VAL A 69 -9.27 -0.47 -35.39
N ARG A 70 -10.36 -0.97 -34.81
CA ARG A 70 -10.50 -2.37 -34.41
C ARG A 70 -11.41 -3.11 -35.37
N LEU A 71 -10.96 -4.24 -35.90
CA LEU A 71 -11.76 -5.16 -36.71
C LEU A 71 -12.17 -6.35 -35.85
N HIS A 72 -13.42 -6.81 -36.02
CA HIS A 72 -13.96 -8.01 -35.36
C HIS A 72 -14.72 -8.84 -36.40
N ARG A 73 -14.73 -10.17 -36.24
CA ARG A 73 -15.37 -11.14 -37.15
C ARG A 73 -16.86 -10.86 -37.45
N ASP A 74 -17.55 -10.16 -36.56
CA ASP A 74 -18.93 -9.72 -36.80
C ASP A 74 -19.04 -8.64 -37.89
N GLY A 75 -18.01 -7.81 -38.08
CA GLY A 75 -17.97 -6.74 -39.09
C GLY A 75 -17.04 -7.03 -40.28
N PHE A 76 -16.09 -7.96 -40.15
CA PHE A 76 -15.05 -8.23 -41.14
C PHE A 76 -14.78 -9.74 -41.31
N ASP A 77 -14.84 -10.23 -42.54
CA ASP A 77 -14.55 -11.64 -42.85
C ASP A 77 -13.05 -11.84 -43.11
N PHE A 78 -12.31 -12.23 -42.07
CA PHE A 78 -10.86 -12.47 -42.11
C PHE A 78 -10.39 -13.48 -43.17
N ARG A 79 -11.29 -14.32 -43.71
CA ARG A 79 -10.96 -15.27 -44.80
C ARG A 79 -10.85 -14.59 -46.17
N GLN A 80 -11.27 -13.33 -46.28
CA GLN A 80 -11.20 -12.52 -47.51
C GLN A 80 -9.91 -11.71 -47.61
N ALA A 81 -9.11 -11.66 -46.54
CA ALA A 81 -7.79 -11.03 -46.49
C ALA A 81 -6.69 -12.07 -46.30
N LYS A 82 -5.43 -11.66 -46.38
CA LYS A 82 -4.27 -12.52 -46.12
C LYS A 82 -4.18 -12.84 -44.60
N PRO A 83 -3.59 -13.98 -44.21
CA PRO A 83 -3.55 -14.40 -42.79
C PRO A 83 -2.84 -13.42 -41.84
N ASP A 84 -2.03 -12.51 -42.39
CA ASP A 84 -1.26 -11.46 -41.72
C ASP A 84 -1.83 -10.03 -41.97
N GLY A 85 -2.93 -9.92 -42.72
CA GLY A 85 -3.52 -8.64 -43.11
C GLY A 85 -2.72 -7.83 -44.13
N ALA A 86 -1.68 -8.39 -44.77
CA ALA A 86 -0.78 -7.64 -45.66
C ALA A 86 -1.48 -6.92 -46.84
N ASP A 87 -2.66 -7.39 -47.25
CA ASP A 87 -3.45 -6.82 -48.34
C ASP A 87 -4.49 -5.77 -47.93
N VAL A 88 -4.55 -5.34 -46.66
CA VAL A 88 -5.44 -4.22 -46.27
C VAL A 88 -4.87 -2.87 -46.70
N ARG A 89 -5.74 -1.92 -47.08
CA ARG A 89 -5.39 -0.50 -47.35
C ARG A 89 -6.46 0.43 -46.82
N PHE A 90 -6.04 1.59 -46.31
CA PHE A 90 -6.96 2.66 -45.89
C PHE A 90 -6.89 3.84 -46.84
N SER A 91 -8.04 4.48 -47.09
CA SER A 91 -8.11 5.69 -47.91
C SER A 91 -9.18 6.68 -47.41
N THR A 92 -9.06 7.93 -47.83
CA THR A 92 -10.15 8.92 -47.71
C THR A 92 -11.32 8.58 -48.64
N PRO A 93 -12.50 9.23 -48.49
CA PRO A 93 -13.61 9.10 -49.44
C PRO A 93 -13.30 9.57 -50.86
N ALA A 94 -12.27 10.41 -51.03
CA ALA A 94 -11.78 10.87 -52.34
C ALA A 94 -10.86 9.85 -53.03
N GLY A 95 -10.36 8.85 -52.30
CA GLY A 95 -9.40 7.85 -52.81
C GLY A 95 -7.96 8.08 -52.36
N GLU A 96 -7.64 9.20 -51.71
CA GLU A 96 -6.27 9.45 -51.22
C GLU A 96 -5.85 8.40 -50.16
N PRO A 97 -4.66 7.78 -50.26
CA PRO A 97 -4.20 6.75 -49.33
C PRO A 97 -3.92 7.30 -47.92
N LEU A 98 -4.15 6.47 -46.90
CA LEU A 98 -3.84 6.75 -45.50
C LEU A 98 -2.78 5.78 -44.98
N ALA A 99 -1.74 6.31 -44.36
CA ALA A 99 -0.71 5.50 -43.70
C ALA A 99 -1.31 4.73 -42.52
N PHE A 100 -0.88 3.48 -42.34
CA PHE A 100 -1.37 2.61 -41.27
C PHE A 100 -0.29 1.67 -40.73
N GLN A 101 -0.51 1.16 -39.52
CA GLN A 101 0.30 0.15 -38.86
C GLN A 101 -0.62 -0.92 -38.27
N ILE A 102 -0.40 -2.17 -38.63
CA ILE A 102 -1.03 -3.33 -37.99
C ILE A 102 -0.24 -3.59 -36.69
N GLU A 103 -0.88 -3.39 -35.54
CA GLU A 103 -0.32 -3.74 -34.22
C GLU A 103 -0.63 -5.20 -33.91
N GLN A 104 -1.88 -5.60 -34.10
CA GLN A 104 -2.33 -6.97 -33.88
C GLN A 104 -3.20 -7.44 -35.06
N TRP A 105 -2.95 -8.67 -35.51
CA TRP A 105 -3.82 -9.37 -36.45
C TRP A 105 -3.93 -10.84 -36.06
N ASP A 106 -5.10 -11.25 -35.56
CA ASP A 106 -5.41 -12.63 -35.25
C ASP A 106 -6.68 -13.06 -36.00
N ALA A 107 -6.48 -13.62 -37.19
CA ALA A 107 -7.54 -14.14 -38.03
C ALA A 107 -8.26 -15.37 -37.43
N ALA A 108 -7.66 -16.07 -36.46
CA ALA A 108 -8.24 -17.25 -35.82
C ALA A 108 -9.18 -16.87 -34.67
N ALA A 109 -8.77 -15.91 -33.82
CA ALA A 109 -9.67 -15.26 -32.87
C ALA A 109 -10.72 -14.40 -33.60
N GLY A 110 -10.35 -13.82 -34.75
CA GLY A 110 -11.20 -12.95 -35.56
C GLY A 110 -11.16 -11.50 -35.07
N VAL A 111 -9.97 -11.00 -34.72
CA VAL A 111 -9.72 -9.64 -34.23
C VAL A 111 -8.48 -9.02 -34.88
N ALA A 112 -8.48 -7.71 -35.06
CA ALA A 112 -7.28 -6.94 -35.40
C ALA A 112 -7.33 -5.52 -34.81
N SER A 113 -6.16 -4.98 -34.47
CA SER A 113 -5.93 -3.62 -33.98
C SER A 113 -4.96 -2.92 -34.93
N ILE A 114 -5.41 -1.82 -35.55
CA ILE A 114 -4.69 -1.14 -36.63
C ILE A 114 -4.72 0.37 -36.40
N TRP A 115 -3.56 1.00 -36.33
CA TRP A 115 -3.43 2.45 -36.29
C TRP A 115 -3.48 3.04 -37.69
N VAL A 116 -4.26 4.09 -37.89
CA VAL A 116 -4.43 4.77 -39.18
C VAL A 116 -4.26 6.26 -38.99
N ARG A 117 -3.36 6.90 -39.75
CA ARG A 117 -3.08 8.33 -39.61
C ARG A 117 -4.13 9.17 -40.35
N ILE A 118 -4.99 9.84 -39.60
CA ILE A 118 -6.09 10.67 -40.12
C ILE A 118 -5.63 12.13 -40.27
N PRO A 119 -5.70 12.75 -41.47
CA PRO A 119 -5.23 14.12 -41.69
C PRO A 119 -5.92 15.17 -40.80
N VAL A 120 -7.25 15.11 -40.66
CA VAL A 120 -8.05 16.00 -39.79
C VAL A 120 -9.27 15.23 -39.27
N ILE A 121 -9.42 15.21 -37.94
CA ILE A 121 -10.68 14.86 -37.26
C ILE A 121 -11.39 16.16 -36.88
N GLU A 122 -12.66 16.29 -37.23
CA GLU A 122 -13.50 17.45 -36.91
C GLU A 122 -14.44 17.11 -35.74
N GLY A 123 -14.71 18.08 -34.86
CA GLY A 123 -15.61 17.91 -33.72
C GLY A 123 -17.08 18.08 -34.08
N ASN A 124 -17.95 17.33 -33.39
CA ASN A 124 -19.38 17.19 -33.70
C ASN A 124 -19.66 16.80 -35.17
N ALA A 125 -18.89 15.85 -35.70
CA ALA A 125 -18.93 15.43 -37.09
C ALA A 125 -19.02 13.90 -37.23
N ARG A 126 -19.37 13.47 -38.44
CA ARG A 126 -19.35 12.07 -38.86
C ARG A 126 -18.50 11.95 -40.11
N GLN A 127 -17.32 11.37 -39.99
CA GLN A 127 -16.32 11.36 -41.06
C GLN A 127 -16.11 9.93 -41.58
N GLU A 128 -16.28 9.73 -42.90
CA GLU A 128 -16.01 8.45 -43.56
C GLU A 128 -14.49 8.24 -43.76
N ILE A 129 -14.01 7.04 -43.47
CA ILE A 129 -12.78 6.48 -44.05
C ILE A 129 -13.12 5.16 -44.75
N ARG A 130 -12.29 4.71 -45.69
CA ARG A 130 -12.49 3.45 -46.42
C ARG A 130 -11.38 2.47 -46.15
N LEU A 131 -11.77 1.20 -46.00
CA LEU A 131 -10.90 0.04 -45.94
C LEU A 131 -11.07 -0.76 -47.24
N HIS A 132 -9.98 -1.21 -47.84
CA HIS A 132 -9.94 -2.11 -49.00
C HIS A 132 -9.15 -3.38 -48.65
N TRP A 133 -9.60 -4.56 -49.10
CA TRP A 133 -8.92 -5.86 -48.89
C TRP A 133 -9.17 -6.85 -50.05
N GLY A 134 -8.51 -8.02 -50.02
CA GLY A 134 -8.69 -9.10 -50.98
C GLY A 134 -7.75 -9.09 -52.19
N ASN A 135 -6.64 -8.35 -52.11
CA ASN A 135 -5.61 -8.31 -53.15
C ASN A 135 -4.46 -9.27 -52.80
N ALA A 136 -4.52 -10.51 -53.32
CA ALA A 136 -3.57 -11.56 -52.98
C ALA A 136 -2.10 -11.21 -53.28
N ASP A 137 -1.86 -10.42 -54.32
CA ASP A 137 -0.53 -10.02 -54.80
C ASP A 137 0.06 -8.83 -54.02
N ALA A 138 -0.73 -8.20 -53.13
CA ALA A 138 -0.25 -7.09 -52.31
C ALA A 138 0.78 -7.54 -51.26
N ALA A 139 1.90 -6.83 -51.19
CA ALA A 139 2.81 -6.84 -50.04
C ALA A 139 2.24 -5.99 -48.89
N SER A 140 2.72 -6.22 -47.66
CA SER A 140 2.32 -5.39 -46.52
C SER A 140 2.74 -3.92 -46.73
N ALA A 141 1.85 -3.01 -46.34
CA ALA A 141 2.12 -1.57 -46.27
C ALA A 141 1.97 -1.03 -44.84
N SER A 142 2.03 -1.92 -43.84
CA SER A 142 2.05 -1.57 -42.43
C SER A 142 3.38 -0.92 -42.07
N ASP A 143 3.35 0.35 -41.69
CA ASP A 143 4.53 1.17 -41.37
C ASP A 143 4.23 2.08 -40.17
N GLY A 144 4.80 1.73 -39.01
CA GLY A 144 4.66 2.52 -37.78
C GLY A 144 5.29 3.90 -37.87
N ALA A 145 6.42 4.04 -38.57
CA ALA A 145 7.10 5.32 -38.73
C ALA A 145 6.36 6.25 -39.70
N ALA A 146 5.50 5.72 -40.59
CA ALA A 146 4.58 6.55 -41.38
C ALA A 146 3.40 7.10 -40.53
N VAL A 147 2.90 6.31 -39.57
CA VAL A 147 1.81 6.70 -38.67
C VAL A 147 2.30 7.65 -37.56
N PHE A 148 3.37 7.27 -36.87
CA PHE A 148 3.93 7.95 -35.70
C PHE A 148 5.31 8.53 -36.04
N ASN A 149 5.42 9.85 -36.16
CA ASN A 149 6.71 10.49 -36.39
C ASN A 149 6.74 11.97 -35.96
N ALA A 150 7.89 12.61 -36.15
CA ALA A 150 8.10 14.00 -35.79
C ALA A 150 7.09 14.98 -36.42
N SER A 151 6.48 14.67 -37.58
CA SER A 151 5.52 15.58 -38.23
C SER A 151 4.16 15.66 -37.54
N ASN A 152 3.72 14.60 -36.83
CA ASN A 152 2.57 14.63 -35.91
C ASN A 152 2.99 14.59 -34.43
N GLY A 153 4.26 14.92 -34.18
CA GLY A 153 4.81 15.24 -32.86
C GLY A 153 5.32 14.06 -32.05
N TYR A 154 5.23 12.81 -32.52
CA TYR A 154 5.76 11.66 -31.79
C TYR A 154 7.29 11.55 -31.90
N LEU A 155 7.92 11.11 -30.81
CA LEU A 155 9.36 10.88 -30.68
C LEU A 155 9.71 9.46 -30.24
N GLY A 156 8.79 8.78 -29.56
CA GLY A 156 8.83 7.35 -29.27
C GLY A 156 7.42 6.85 -28.92
N VAL A 157 7.08 5.63 -29.37
CA VAL A 157 5.77 4.98 -29.17
C VAL A 157 6.00 3.49 -28.95
N TRP A 158 5.57 2.96 -27.80
CA TRP A 158 5.73 1.55 -27.44
C TRP A 158 4.36 0.90 -27.20
N HIS A 159 3.96 0.02 -28.11
CA HIS A 159 2.77 -0.86 -28.00
C HIS A 159 3.00 -2.08 -27.09
N MET A 160 4.12 -2.10 -26.35
CA MET A 160 4.46 -3.13 -25.36
C MET A 160 4.34 -4.59 -25.85
N ASP A 161 4.64 -4.82 -27.13
CA ASP A 161 4.86 -6.15 -27.70
C ASP A 161 6.05 -6.88 -27.02
N SER A 162 6.20 -8.18 -27.31
CA SER A 162 7.25 -9.00 -26.69
C SER A 162 8.70 -8.56 -27.00
N ALA A 163 8.93 -7.81 -28.09
CA ALA A 163 10.22 -7.20 -28.42
C ALA A 163 10.39 -5.79 -27.82
N VAL A 164 9.28 -5.16 -27.42
CA VAL A 164 9.20 -3.81 -26.83
C VAL A 164 9.74 -2.74 -27.79
N THR A 165 9.37 -2.83 -29.07
CA THR A 165 9.92 -1.97 -30.13
C THR A 165 9.34 -0.55 -30.10
N ASP A 166 10.16 0.47 -30.39
CA ASP A 166 9.66 1.83 -30.70
C ASP A 166 9.11 1.88 -32.13
N ALA A 167 7.80 2.15 -32.27
CA ALA A 167 7.14 2.28 -33.57
C ALA A 167 7.58 3.51 -34.38
N VAL A 168 8.20 4.51 -33.76
CA VAL A 168 8.83 5.65 -34.47
C VAL A 168 10.19 5.24 -35.07
N GLY A 169 10.81 4.18 -34.54
CA GLY A 169 12.14 3.70 -34.95
C GLY A 169 13.29 4.65 -34.57
N ALA A 170 13.09 5.54 -33.61
CA ALA A 170 14.06 6.56 -33.21
C ALA A 170 14.81 6.22 -31.90
N ILE A 171 14.27 5.30 -31.10
CA ILE A 171 14.81 4.93 -29.79
C ILE A 171 14.99 3.42 -29.69
N GLU A 172 16.22 2.95 -29.52
CA GLU A 172 16.49 1.55 -29.20
C GLU A 172 16.08 1.21 -27.77
N SER A 173 15.35 0.11 -27.60
CA SER A 173 14.80 -0.34 -26.33
C SER A 173 15.28 -1.75 -25.97
N GLN A 174 15.53 -1.97 -24.68
CA GLN A 174 15.95 -3.25 -24.12
C GLN A 174 14.98 -3.68 -23.01
N ASN A 175 14.31 -4.82 -23.21
CA ASN A 175 13.60 -5.52 -22.16
C ASN A 175 14.61 -6.05 -21.11
N THR A 176 14.47 -5.64 -19.84
CA THR A 176 15.33 -6.07 -18.73
C THR A 176 14.64 -7.08 -17.78
N GLY A 177 13.70 -7.85 -18.31
CA GLY A 177 12.97 -8.93 -17.64
C GLY A 177 11.52 -8.61 -17.30
N VAL A 178 10.82 -7.88 -18.17
CA VAL A 178 9.34 -7.76 -18.16
C VAL A 178 8.70 -8.85 -19.02
N GLU A 179 7.49 -9.24 -18.66
CA GLU A 179 6.76 -10.37 -19.28
C GLU A 179 5.57 -9.87 -20.12
N PRO A 180 5.20 -10.51 -21.25
CA PRO A 180 4.02 -10.11 -22.00
C PRO A 180 2.71 -10.47 -21.27
N THR A 181 1.69 -9.62 -21.39
CA THR A 181 0.33 -9.87 -20.89
C THR A 181 -0.73 -9.19 -21.77
N THR A 182 -2.02 -9.34 -21.44
CA THR A 182 -3.10 -8.67 -22.17
C THR A 182 -3.16 -7.19 -21.80
N GLY A 183 -3.07 -6.33 -22.82
CA GLY A 183 -3.14 -4.88 -22.68
C GLY A 183 -4.55 -4.30 -22.83
N VAL A 184 -4.60 -3.00 -23.08
CA VAL A 184 -5.81 -2.21 -23.39
C VAL A 184 -6.16 -2.31 -24.88
N ILE A 185 -5.16 -2.53 -25.73
CA ILE A 185 -5.31 -2.64 -27.19
C ILE A 185 -4.85 -4.01 -27.69
N GLY A 186 -3.57 -4.34 -27.47
CA GLY A 186 -2.95 -5.60 -27.88
C GLY A 186 -2.25 -6.28 -26.70
N GLN A 187 -0.93 -6.43 -26.79
CA GLN A 187 -0.11 -6.89 -25.67
C GLN A 187 0.29 -5.71 -24.78
N ALA A 188 0.51 -6.00 -23.49
CA ALA A 188 1.11 -5.09 -22.53
C ALA A 188 2.32 -5.75 -21.87
N ALA A 189 3.17 -4.95 -21.22
CA ALA A 189 4.30 -5.43 -20.45
C ALA A 189 3.93 -5.52 -18.95
N ARG A 190 4.21 -6.66 -18.33
CA ARG A 190 4.11 -6.90 -16.88
C ARG A 190 5.46 -6.65 -16.21
N PHE A 191 5.42 -5.83 -15.18
CA PHE A 191 6.55 -5.42 -14.36
C PHE A 191 6.41 -6.10 -12.98
N PRO A 192 7.24 -7.10 -12.66
CA PRO A 192 7.22 -7.77 -11.36
C PRO A 192 7.96 -7.01 -10.24
N GLY A 193 8.45 -5.79 -10.51
CA GLY A 193 9.38 -5.07 -9.63
C GLY A 193 10.84 -5.49 -9.84
N GLY A 194 11.78 -4.55 -9.74
CA GLY A 194 13.20 -4.78 -10.02
C GLY A 194 13.52 -5.08 -11.50
N LYS A 195 12.53 -4.96 -12.39
CA LYS A 195 12.59 -5.22 -13.83
C LYS A 195 11.84 -4.13 -14.58
N GLY A 196 12.31 -3.76 -15.76
CA GLY A 196 11.62 -2.80 -16.62
C GLY A 196 12.21 -2.76 -18.03
N ILE A 197 12.12 -1.59 -18.67
CA ILE A 197 12.61 -1.36 -20.03
C ILE A 197 13.60 -0.20 -20.00
N PHE A 198 14.77 -0.39 -20.61
CA PHE A 198 15.76 0.66 -20.82
C PHE A 198 15.65 1.18 -22.26
N GLY A 199 15.46 2.49 -22.43
CA GLY A 199 15.37 3.14 -23.75
C GLY A 199 16.65 3.86 -24.19
N GLY A 200 17.80 3.55 -23.57
CA GLY A 200 19.07 4.20 -23.86
C GLY A 200 19.40 5.40 -22.96
N ASP A 201 20.68 5.77 -22.93
CA ASP A 201 21.24 6.88 -22.15
C ASP A 201 21.88 7.99 -23.00
N GLN A 202 21.81 7.86 -24.33
CA GLN A 202 22.33 8.79 -25.34
C GLN A 202 21.24 9.12 -26.40
N ILE A 203 20.12 9.71 -25.97
CA ILE A 203 18.96 9.98 -26.84
C ILE A 203 18.91 11.47 -27.20
N ASP A 204 19.28 11.80 -28.45
CA ASP A 204 19.25 13.19 -28.97
C ASP A 204 17.90 13.63 -29.56
N SER A 205 16.97 12.70 -29.77
CA SER A 205 15.64 12.98 -30.33
C SER A 205 14.64 13.55 -29.32
N LEU A 206 14.89 13.38 -28.01
CA LEU A 206 13.98 13.81 -26.93
C LEU A 206 14.01 15.33 -26.69
N PRO A 207 12.95 15.91 -26.09
CA PRO A 207 12.89 17.35 -25.81
C PRO A 207 13.99 17.81 -24.84
N VAL A 208 14.52 19.01 -25.07
CA VAL A 208 15.59 19.64 -24.27
C VAL A 208 15.19 21.02 -23.78
N GLY A 209 15.87 21.52 -22.75
CA GLY A 209 15.54 22.79 -22.09
C GLY A 209 14.14 22.76 -21.50
N SER A 210 13.37 23.83 -21.77
CA SER A 210 11.95 23.98 -21.47
C SER A 210 11.07 23.73 -22.71
N ALA A 211 11.51 22.89 -23.66
CA ALA A 211 10.76 22.63 -24.88
C ALA A 211 9.38 21.98 -24.60
N PRO A 212 8.33 22.37 -25.35
CA PRO A 212 6.99 21.84 -25.18
C PRO A 212 6.94 20.34 -25.49
N HIS A 213 6.22 19.59 -24.68
CA HIS A 213 6.14 18.13 -24.82
C HIS A 213 4.90 17.53 -24.16
N SER A 214 4.68 16.24 -24.42
CA SER A 214 3.72 15.40 -23.69
C SER A 214 4.31 14.02 -23.45
N THR A 215 3.98 13.42 -22.31
CA THR A 215 4.37 12.05 -21.91
C THR A 215 3.09 11.29 -21.54
N GLN A 216 2.89 10.08 -22.03
CA GLN A 216 1.70 9.27 -21.72
C GLN A 216 2.01 7.80 -21.52
N ALA A 217 1.10 7.11 -20.85
CA ALA A 217 1.00 5.66 -20.80
C ALA A 217 -0.41 5.23 -20.39
N TRP A 218 -0.79 4.00 -20.73
CA TRP A 218 -1.77 3.25 -19.94
C TRP A 218 -1.02 2.42 -18.90
N PHE A 219 -1.50 2.39 -17.66
CA PHE A 219 -0.89 1.57 -16.62
C PHE A 219 -1.94 0.97 -15.68
N ARG A 220 -1.66 -0.21 -15.16
CA ARG A 220 -2.44 -0.93 -14.16
C ARG A 220 -1.55 -1.28 -12.98
N PRO A 221 -1.49 -0.44 -11.93
CA PRO A 221 -0.58 -0.65 -10.81
C PRO A 221 -1.06 -1.81 -9.93
N ARG A 222 -0.13 -2.44 -9.21
CA ARG A 222 -0.42 -3.41 -8.13
C ARG A 222 0.17 -2.98 -6.78
N GLN A 223 1.03 -1.96 -6.77
CA GLN A 223 1.69 -1.42 -5.60
C GLN A 223 1.90 0.09 -5.77
N ALA A 224 1.76 0.86 -4.69
CA ALA A 224 2.11 2.28 -4.66
C ALA A 224 3.63 2.52 -4.77
N ASN A 225 4.02 3.77 -5.02
CA ASN A 225 5.41 4.27 -5.14
C ASN A 225 6.24 3.72 -6.33
N GLY A 226 5.56 3.24 -7.37
CA GLY A 226 6.16 2.86 -8.66
C GLY A 226 6.44 4.04 -9.61
N ILE A 227 7.42 3.90 -10.50
CA ILE A 227 7.68 4.85 -11.60
C ILE A 227 7.20 4.25 -12.92
N VAL A 228 6.18 4.85 -13.54
CA VAL A 228 5.61 4.36 -14.81
C VAL A 228 6.58 4.63 -15.97
N ILE A 229 7.09 5.86 -16.10
CA ILE A 229 8.09 6.26 -17.08
C ILE A 229 8.94 7.40 -16.52
N GLY A 230 10.25 7.39 -16.80
CA GLY A 230 11.15 8.49 -16.53
C GLY A 230 12.07 8.78 -17.71
N TRP A 231 12.19 10.05 -18.11
CA TRP A 231 13.12 10.49 -19.16
C TRP A 231 13.81 11.84 -18.84
N GLY A 232 14.96 12.09 -19.47
CA GLY A 232 15.82 13.27 -19.23
C GLY A 232 17.16 12.93 -18.54
N ASN A 233 17.62 13.75 -17.60
CA ASN A 233 18.90 13.59 -16.90
C ASN A 233 18.75 13.77 -15.38
N GLU A 234 19.58 13.09 -14.59
CA GLU A 234 19.63 13.26 -13.12
C GLU A 234 20.34 14.56 -12.70
N LYS A 235 19.65 15.69 -12.93
CA LYS A 235 20.03 17.04 -12.52
C LYS A 235 18.79 17.83 -12.10
N GLY A 236 18.96 18.90 -11.32
CA GLY A 236 17.87 19.84 -11.04
C GLY A 236 17.29 20.40 -12.35
N GLN A 237 15.96 20.48 -12.45
CA GLN A 237 15.18 20.81 -13.64
C GLN A 237 15.41 19.86 -14.84
N GLY A 238 16.09 18.72 -14.66
CA GLY A 238 16.65 17.93 -15.76
C GLY A 238 15.81 16.77 -16.28
N LYS A 239 14.65 16.46 -15.69
CA LYS A 239 13.91 15.20 -15.97
C LYS A 239 12.40 15.35 -15.89
N ILE A 240 11.69 14.37 -16.46
CA ILE A 240 10.26 14.12 -16.27
C ILE A 240 10.13 12.68 -15.76
N VAL A 241 9.53 12.50 -14.58
CA VAL A 241 9.27 11.18 -14.00
C VAL A 241 7.80 11.08 -13.61
N VAL A 242 7.04 10.24 -14.31
CA VAL A 242 5.63 9.93 -14.02
C VAL A 242 5.60 8.76 -13.03
N GLY A 243 5.14 9.04 -11.81
CA GLY A 243 5.04 8.04 -10.73
C GLY A 243 3.61 7.82 -10.26
N TYR A 244 3.32 6.58 -9.88
CA TYR A 244 2.15 6.22 -9.09
C TYR A 244 2.59 6.21 -7.62
N ARG A 245 2.04 7.10 -6.81
CA ARG A 245 2.50 7.43 -5.45
C ARG A 245 1.51 6.98 -4.39
N SER A 246 1.93 7.14 -3.14
CA SER A 246 1.15 6.94 -1.92
C SER A 246 0.75 8.31 -1.33
N PRO A 247 -0.50 8.58 -0.91
CA PRO A 247 -1.67 7.71 -1.07
C PRO A 247 -1.97 7.55 -2.58
N PRO A 248 -2.85 6.64 -3.05
CA PRO A 248 -2.86 6.22 -4.45
C PRO A 248 -3.21 7.34 -5.46
N HIS A 249 -2.22 7.97 -6.07
CA HIS A 249 -2.39 9.05 -7.08
C HIS A 249 -1.22 9.11 -8.07
N VAL A 250 -1.40 9.78 -9.21
CA VAL A 250 -0.29 10.08 -10.14
C VAL A 250 0.39 11.39 -9.76
N ARG A 251 1.72 11.40 -9.78
CA ARG A 251 2.56 12.59 -9.63
C ARG A 251 3.61 12.64 -10.72
N VAL A 252 3.88 13.83 -11.26
CA VAL A 252 4.96 14.05 -12.22
C VAL A 252 6.05 14.91 -11.58
N ASP A 253 7.24 14.34 -11.44
CA ASP A 253 8.41 14.99 -10.87
C ASP A 253 9.29 15.59 -11.99
N GLY A 254 9.21 16.91 -12.15
CA GLY A 254 10.10 17.74 -12.97
C GLY A 254 11.40 18.17 -12.26
N TYR A 255 11.52 17.82 -10.97
CA TYR A 255 12.60 18.11 -10.03
C TYR A 255 13.02 19.59 -9.92
N PHE A 256 12.38 20.33 -9.02
CA PHE A 256 12.55 21.78 -8.81
C PHE A 256 12.26 22.65 -10.05
N SER A 257 11.31 22.22 -10.89
CA SER A 257 10.87 22.96 -12.09
C SER A 257 9.36 23.20 -12.12
N ASP A 258 8.96 24.07 -13.04
CA ASP A 258 7.57 24.31 -13.46
C ASP A 258 6.88 23.11 -14.14
N ALA A 259 7.60 22.02 -14.42
CA ALA A 259 7.03 20.77 -14.93
C ALA A 259 6.39 19.89 -13.83
N ASN A 260 6.61 20.21 -12.54
CA ASN A 260 6.02 19.50 -11.42
C ASN A 260 4.49 19.63 -11.39
N VAL A 261 3.77 18.50 -11.30
CA VAL A 261 2.31 18.48 -11.10
C VAL A 261 1.89 17.26 -10.26
N ASN A 262 0.95 17.45 -9.33
CA ASN A 262 0.49 16.42 -8.39
C ASN A 262 -1.00 16.16 -8.58
N GLY A 263 -1.34 14.95 -9.00
CA GLY A 263 -2.73 14.56 -9.24
C GLY A 263 -3.60 14.63 -8.00
N GLN A 264 -4.91 14.76 -8.23
CA GLN A 264 -5.93 14.90 -7.18
C GLN A 264 -6.88 13.71 -7.12
N THR A 265 -7.16 13.07 -8.26
CA THR A 265 -7.97 11.85 -8.35
C THR A 265 -7.29 10.68 -7.62
N PRO A 266 -7.92 10.09 -6.59
CA PRO A 266 -7.48 8.84 -6.01
C PRO A 266 -7.67 7.70 -7.03
N LEU A 267 -6.69 6.82 -7.15
CA LEU A 267 -6.67 5.74 -8.13
C LEU A 267 -6.67 4.37 -7.46
N GLN A 268 -7.45 3.43 -7.98
CA GLN A 268 -7.51 2.08 -7.42
C GLN A 268 -6.36 1.21 -7.94
N SER A 269 -5.81 0.39 -7.05
CA SER A 269 -4.87 -0.68 -7.43
C SER A 269 -5.62 -1.74 -8.25
N GLY A 270 -5.00 -2.23 -9.33
CA GLY A 270 -5.59 -3.25 -10.19
C GLY A 270 -6.45 -2.73 -11.36
N GLU A 271 -6.66 -1.42 -11.51
CA GLU A 271 -7.41 -0.84 -12.64
C GLU A 271 -6.52 -0.21 -13.71
N TRP A 272 -6.93 -0.28 -14.98
CA TRP A 272 -6.24 0.40 -16.09
C TRP A 272 -6.56 1.90 -16.09
N THR A 273 -5.52 2.73 -15.96
CA THR A 273 -5.60 4.19 -16.00
C THR A 273 -4.81 4.73 -17.19
N HIS A 274 -5.43 5.62 -17.98
CA HIS A 274 -4.72 6.42 -18.99
C HIS A 274 -4.19 7.70 -18.35
N VAL A 275 -2.88 7.93 -18.38
CA VAL A 275 -2.26 9.17 -17.93
C VAL A 275 -1.67 9.92 -19.12
N VAL A 276 -1.94 11.23 -19.21
CA VAL A 276 -1.19 12.15 -20.07
C VAL A 276 -0.68 13.33 -19.26
N HIS A 277 0.63 13.51 -19.22
CA HIS A 277 1.28 14.74 -18.80
C HIS A 277 1.54 15.62 -20.03
N THR A 278 1.25 16.92 -19.92
CA THR A 278 1.64 17.89 -20.95
C THR A 278 2.35 19.07 -20.31
N TYR A 279 3.36 19.61 -20.99
CA TYR A 279 4.18 20.71 -20.49
C TYR A 279 4.52 21.71 -21.59
N GLN A 280 4.40 22.99 -21.23
CA GLN A 280 5.08 24.10 -21.86
C GLN A 280 5.66 25.01 -20.77
N GLN A 281 6.60 25.89 -21.11
CA GLN A 281 7.24 26.76 -20.12
C GLN A 281 6.22 27.55 -19.28
N GLY A 282 6.28 27.40 -17.96
CA GLY A 282 5.38 27.99 -16.97
C GLY A 282 4.07 27.22 -16.72
N GLU A 283 3.83 26.07 -17.38
CA GLU A 283 2.56 25.37 -17.30
C GLU A 283 2.69 23.84 -17.52
N ALA A 284 2.39 23.07 -16.47
CA ALA A 284 2.20 21.62 -16.55
C ALA A 284 0.74 21.23 -16.34
N ARG A 285 0.25 20.24 -17.08
CA ARG A 285 -1.08 19.63 -16.89
C ARG A 285 -0.97 18.13 -16.72
N LEU A 286 -1.87 17.59 -15.92
CA LEU A 286 -2.07 16.15 -15.79
C LEU A 286 -3.51 15.81 -16.17
N TYR A 287 -3.65 14.85 -17.07
CA TYR A 287 -4.92 14.29 -17.49
C TYR A 287 -4.99 12.83 -17.05
N ILE A 288 -6.13 12.44 -16.50
CA ILE A 288 -6.47 11.07 -16.09
C ILE A 288 -7.72 10.67 -16.88
N ASN A 289 -7.67 9.52 -17.55
CA ASN A 289 -8.80 8.95 -18.30
C ASN A 289 -9.47 9.95 -19.26
N GLY A 290 -8.65 10.73 -19.98
CA GLY A 290 -9.10 11.72 -20.97
C GLY A 290 -9.58 13.06 -20.40
N GLN A 291 -9.64 13.22 -19.08
CA GLN A 291 -10.11 14.44 -18.40
C GLN A 291 -8.95 15.17 -17.71
N LEU A 292 -9.03 16.51 -17.59
CA LEU A 292 -8.04 17.29 -16.85
C LEU A 292 -8.23 17.05 -15.35
N ASP A 293 -7.23 16.44 -14.71
CA ASP A 293 -7.22 16.20 -13.25
C ASP A 293 -6.67 17.42 -12.50
N THR A 294 -5.59 18.03 -13.01
CA THR A 294 -4.95 19.17 -12.37
C THR A 294 -4.05 19.97 -13.33
N GLU A 295 -3.79 21.23 -13.01
CA GLU A 295 -2.79 22.07 -13.68
C GLU A 295 -1.91 22.83 -12.68
N SER A 296 -0.62 22.94 -13.00
CA SER A 296 0.41 23.66 -12.24
C SER A 296 0.86 24.87 -13.04
N LYS A 297 0.54 26.07 -12.55
CA LYS A 297 0.90 27.39 -13.11
C LYS A 297 1.77 28.18 -12.13
N THR A 298 2.73 27.49 -11.52
CA THR A 298 3.53 28.05 -10.42
C THR A 298 4.65 28.95 -10.94
N ARG A 299 5.08 29.94 -10.13
CA ARG A 299 6.30 30.73 -10.37
C ARG A 299 7.56 29.92 -9.99
N ALA A 300 7.68 28.71 -10.55
CA ALA A 300 8.86 27.87 -10.43
C ALA A 300 9.89 28.21 -11.53
N THR A 301 11.12 27.71 -11.36
CA THR A 301 12.16 27.83 -12.38
C THR A 301 11.82 26.95 -13.58
N PRO A 302 12.08 27.38 -14.83
CA PRO A 302 11.84 26.54 -16.01
C PRO A 302 12.56 25.19 -15.97
N LEU A 303 11.92 24.17 -16.53
CA LEU A 303 12.57 22.91 -16.92
C LEU A 303 13.80 23.18 -17.81
N SER A 304 14.83 22.36 -17.67
CA SER A 304 16.16 22.54 -18.27
C SER A 304 16.82 21.19 -18.58
N ILE A 305 16.13 20.35 -19.34
CA ILE A 305 16.65 19.05 -19.79
C ILE A 305 17.88 19.26 -20.70
N GLN A 306 18.88 18.39 -20.62
CA GLN A 306 20.11 18.45 -21.41
C GLN A 306 20.12 17.35 -22.49
N SER A 307 20.66 17.66 -23.67
CA SER A 307 21.06 16.61 -24.63
C SER A 307 22.45 16.08 -24.28
N PRO A 308 22.70 14.77 -24.49
CA PRO A 308 21.69 13.76 -24.82
C PRO A 308 20.82 13.42 -23.59
N ALA A 309 19.54 13.13 -23.83
CA ALA A 309 18.60 12.67 -22.82
C ALA A 309 18.66 11.14 -22.65
N ARG A 310 17.85 10.61 -21.74
CA ARG A 310 17.81 9.18 -21.35
C ARG A 310 16.37 8.74 -21.12
N LEU A 311 16.07 7.45 -21.16
CA LEU A 311 14.71 6.94 -20.96
C LEU A 311 14.67 5.57 -20.26
N TRP A 312 13.73 5.41 -19.33
CA TRP A 312 13.36 4.15 -18.68
C TRP A 312 11.83 4.05 -18.56
N ILE A 313 11.29 2.85 -18.70
CA ILE A 313 9.87 2.53 -18.44
C ILE A 313 9.83 1.49 -17.31
N GLY A 314 8.91 1.68 -16.36
CA GLY A 314 8.85 0.93 -15.10
C GLY A 314 9.89 1.34 -14.04
N GLY A 315 10.66 2.41 -14.28
CA GLY A 315 11.79 2.79 -13.42
C GLY A 315 12.52 4.06 -13.83
N TRP A 316 13.66 4.29 -13.18
CA TRP A 316 14.56 5.41 -13.43
C TRP A 316 16.00 5.03 -13.09
N TYR A 317 16.97 5.29 -13.98
CA TYR A 317 18.39 4.97 -13.77
C TYR A 317 18.65 3.52 -13.34
N ASN A 318 18.00 2.56 -14.03
CA ASN A 318 18.03 1.12 -13.75
C ASN A 318 17.48 0.70 -12.37
N ASN A 319 16.89 1.62 -11.60
CA ASN A 319 16.05 1.30 -10.45
C ASN A 319 14.59 1.18 -10.91
N TYR A 320 14.11 -0.05 -11.06
CA TYR A 320 12.76 -0.35 -11.54
C TYR A 320 11.81 -0.61 -10.37
N SER A 321 11.08 0.42 -9.95
CA SER A 321 10.18 0.36 -8.78
C SER A 321 8.72 0.08 -9.12
N PHE A 322 8.32 0.07 -10.41
CA PHE A 322 6.93 -0.20 -10.76
C PHE A 322 6.59 -1.70 -10.66
N VAL A 323 5.44 -1.98 -10.04
CA VAL A 323 4.84 -3.32 -9.99
C VAL A 323 3.43 -3.22 -10.54
N GLY A 324 3.14 -3.93 -11.63
CA GLY A 324 1.89 -3.79 -12.37
C GLY A 324 2.05 -4.13 -13.85
N ASP A 325 1.12 -3.66 -14.67
CA ASP A 325 1.17 -3.78 -16.13
C ASP A 325 1.22 -2.36 -16.77
N ILE A 326 1.96 -2.16 -17.87
CA ILE A 326 2.03 -0.90 -18.64
C ILE A 326 1.79 -1.20 -20.13
N ASP A 327 1.07 -0.31 -20.80
CA ASP A 327 0.72 -0.36 -22.22
C ASP A 327 0.82 1.05 -22.85
N GLU A 328 0.91 1.15 -24.17
CA GLU A 328 0.77 2.40 -24.94
C GLU A 328 1.59 3.59 -24.43
N THR A 329 2.86 3.37 -24.10
CA THR A 329 3.75 4.45 -23.63
C THR A 329 4.19 5.32 -24.80
N ARG A 330 4.10 6.65 -24.68
CA ARG A 330 4.53 7.58 -25.74
C ARG A 330 5.20 8.84 -25.20
N VAL A 331 6.15 9.36 -25.97
CA VAL A 331 6.75 10.70 -25.75
C VAL A 331 6.58 11.55 -27.02
N SER A 332 6.15 12.79 -26.86
CA SER A 332 5.85 13.72 -27.96
C SER A 332 6.50 15.09 -27.78
N ARG A 333 6.99 15.72 -28.86
CA ARG A 333 7.57 17.08 -28.91
C ARG A 333 6.56 18.24 -28.96
N THR A 334 5.33 17.99 -28.52
CA THR A 334 4.22 18.94 -28.59
C THR A 334 3.32 18.81 -27.36
N VAL A 335 2.65 19.89 -26.99
CA VAL A 335 1.56 19.87 -26.01
C VAL A 335 0.33 19.29 -26.69
N ARG A 336 -0.14 18.11 -26.27
CA ARG A 336 -1.42 17.58 -26.72
C ARG A 336 -2.56 18.43 -26.13
N SER A 337 -3.52 18.82 -26.95
CA SER A 337 -4.70 19.56 -26.51
C SER A 337 -5.64 18.66 -25.70
N ALA A 338 -6.52 19.26 -24.89
CA ALA A 338 -7.55 18.50 -24.18
C ALA A 338 -8.41 17.66 -25.13
N ASP A 339 -8.74 18.21 -26.32
CA ASP A 339 -9.43 17.50 -27.40
C ASP A 339 -8.66 16.27 -27.89
N TRP A 340 -7.33 16.38 -28.08
CA TRP A 340 -6.48 15.24 -28.44
C TRP A 340 -6.48 14.16 -27.37
N VAL A 341 -6.25 14.56 -26.12
CA VAL A 341 -6.15 13.63 -24.97
C VAL A 341 -7.46 12.91 -24.72
N ARG A 342 -8.59 13.60 -24.90
CA ARG A 342 -9.92 13.00 -24.89
C ARG A 342 -10.13 12.02 -26.03
N LEU A 343 -9.77 12.37 -27.27
CA LEU A 343 -9.88 11.44 -28.40
C LEU A 343 -9.00 10.20 -28.22
N GLU A 344 -7.77 10.32 -27.71
CA GLU A 344 -6.92 9.17 -27.40
C GLU A 344 -7.61 8.24 -26.39
N TYR A 345 -8.12 8.77 -25.27
CA TYR A 345 -8.85 7.94 -24.30
C TYR A 345 -10.10 7.29 -24.90
N GLU A 346 -10.98 8.06 -25.55
CA GLU A 346 -12.25 7.57 -26.12
C GLU A 346 -12.07 6.55 -27.26
N ASN A 347 -10.90 6.55 -27.92
CA ASN A 347 -10.55 5.62 -28.99
C ASN A 347 -9.81 4.38 -28.48
N GLN A 348 -8.91 4.55 -27.51
CA GLN A 348 -8.05 3.48 -27.00
C GLN A 348 -8.75 2.61 -25.95
N LYS A 349 -9.62 3.18 -25.10
CA LYS A 349 -10.28 2.43 -24.03
C LYS A 349 -11.06 1.21 -24.55
N PRO A 350 -11.28 0.17 -23.72
CA PRO A 350 -12.24 -0.88 -24.04
C PRO A 350 -13.64 -0.27 -24.26
N LEU A 351 -14.42 -0.85 -25.18
CA LEU A 351 -15.75 -0.32 -25.56
C LEU A 351 -15.72 1.13 -26.10
N GLN A 352 -14.68 1.44 -26.87
CA GLN A 352 -14.43 2.74 -27.51
C GLN A 352 -15.64 3.33 -28.27
N THR A 353 -15.76 4.66 -28.22
CA THR A 353 -16.92 5.41 -28.74
C THR A 353 -16.66 6.08 -30.10
N LEU A 354 -15.39 6.26 -30.49
CA LEU A 354 -14.99 7.10 -31.63
C LEU A 354 -15.21 6.45 -33.00
N VAL A 355 -14.87 5.17 -33.19
CA VAL A 355 -14.88 4.49 -34.50
C VAL A 355 -16.01 3.47 -34.52
N GLY A 356 -16.72 3.33 -35.63
CA GLY A 356 -17.72 2.28 -35.83
C GLY A 356 -17.20 1.05 -36.59
N GLN A 357 -18.01 0.00 -36.66
CA GLN A 357 -17.77 -1.14 -37.57
C GLN A 357 -17.79 -0.73 -39.05
N ILE A 358 -17.30 -1.63 -39.92
CA ILE A 358 -17.52 -1.52 -41.37
C ILE A 358 -19.03 -1.56 -41.60
N VAL A 359 -19.58 -0.53 -42.27
CA VAL A 359 -21.03 -0.39 -42.43
C VAL A 359 -21.58 -1.59 -43.22
N PRO A 360 -22.42 -2.45 -42.60
CA PRO A 360 -22.98 -3.61 -43.28
C PRO A 360 -24.07 -3.18 -44.28
N PRO A 361 -24.27 -3.91 -45.39
CA PRO A 361 -25.28 -3.57 -46.38
C PRO A 361 -26.71 -3.69 -45.82
N GLY A 362 -27.63 -2.91 -46.41
CA GLY A 362 -29.05 -2.86 -46.02
C GLY A 362 -29.39 -1.66 -45.13
N THR A 363 -30.60 -1.65 -44.57
CA THR A 363 -31.13 -0.55 -43.72
C THR A 363 -31.94 -1.05 -42.52
N ARG A 364 -32.01 -2.38 -42.32
CA ARG A 364 -32.84 -3.02 -41.29
C ARG A 364 -32.08 -3.08 -39.97
N LEU A 365 -32.70 -2.50 -38.94
CA LEU A 365 -32.39 -2.80 -37.54
C LEU A 365 -33.42 -3.83 -37.06
N ALA A 366 -32.96 -4.96 -36.55
CA ALA A 366 -33.80 -5.97 -35.91
C ALA A 366 -32.99 -6.73 -34.86
N MET A 367 -33.68 -7.30 -33.89
CA MET A 367 -33.12 -8.19 -32.88
C MET A 367 -33.91 -9.49 -32.90
N ALA A 368 -33.22 -10.62 -32.82
CA ALA A 368 -33.85 -11.93 -32.80
C ALA A 368 -34.79 -12.08 -31.59
N GLU A 369 -35.89 -12.80 -31.75
CA GLU A 369 -36.81 -13.06 -30.63
C GLU A 369 -36.06 -13.78 -29.51
N SER A 370 -36.03 -13.14 -28.34
CA SER A 370 -35.15 -13.49 -27.22
C SER A 370 -35.96 -13.59 -25.94
N LYS A 371 -35.48 -14.41 -25.00
CA LYS A 371 -36.14 -14.55 -23.69
C LYS A 371 -36.15 -13.20 -22.97
N ARG A 372 -37.30 -12.84 -22.40
CA ARG A 372 -37.48 -11.67 -21.51
C ARG A 372 -37.20 -11.98 -20.04
N THR A 373 -36.79 -13.23 -19.75
CA THR A 373 -36.43 -13.69 -18.43
C THR A 373 -35.19 -14.56 -18.52
N VAL A 374 -34.21 -14.31 -17.67
CA VAL A 374 -33.00 -15.11 -17.50
C VAL A 374 -32.85 -15.41 -16.01
N ALA A 375 -32.49 -16.64 -15.65
CA ALA A 375 -32.16 -16.93 -14.26
C ALA A 375 -30.78 -16.34 -13.95
N GLU A 376 -30.55 -15.91 -12.72
CA GLU A 376 -29.21 -15.47 -12.31
C GLU A 376 -28.16 -16.57 -12.53
N GLY A 377 -26.90 -16.17 -12.74
CA GLY A 377 -25.79 -17.06 -13.08
C GLY A 377 -25.93 -17.79 -14.42
N GLN A 378 -26.93 -17.43 -15.24
CA GLN A 378 -27.07 -17.89 -16.62
C GLN A 378 -26.81 -16.76 -17.60
N SER A 379 -26.34 -17.12 -18.80
CA SER A 379 -26.14 -16.17 -19.89
C SER A 379 -27.26 -16.23 -20.94
N LEU A 380 -27.53 -15.09 -21.58
CA LEU A 380 -28.42 -14.94 -22.72
C LEU A 380 -27.61 -14.40 -23.91
N THR A 381 -27.62 -15.13 -25.04
CA THR A 381 -27.06 -14.62 -26.29
C THR A 381 -28.14 -13.87 -27.08
N LEU A 382 -27.95 -12.57 -27.28
CA LEU A 382 -28.75 -11.76 -28.19
C LEU A 382 -28.07 -11.68 -29.57
N GLN A 383 -28.87 -11.64 -30.63
CA GLN A 383 -28.41 -11.49 -32.01
C GLN A 383 -29.14 -10.33 -32.70
N ALA A 384 -28.40 -9.51 -33.44
CA ALA A 384 -28.89 -8.32 -34.11
C ALA A 384 -28.58 -8.29 -35.61
N GLU A 385 -29.57 -7.85 -36.40
CA GLU A 385 -29.38 -7.27 -37.71
C GLU A 385 -29.25 -5.76 -37.56
N ALA A 386 -28.19 -5.16 -38.11
CA ALA A 386 -27.95 -3.70 -38.04
C ALA A 386 -27.47 -3.17 -39.40
N GLY A 387 -28.13 -3.59 -40.48
CA GLY A 387 -27.81 -3.16 -41.85
C GLY A 387 -27.86 -1.64 -41.96
N GLY A 388 -26.78 -1.02 -42.47
CA GLY A 388 -26.64 0.42 -42.65
C GLY A 388 -26.19 1.20 -41.41
N ALA A 389 -25.99 0.54 -40.26
CA ALA A 389 -25.54 1.21 -39.04
C ALA A 389 -24.05 1.61 -39.14
N GLN A 390 -23.76 2.87 -38.84
CA GLN A 390 -22.42 3.45 -38.74
C GLN A 390 -21.72 3.05 -37.45
N LYS A 391 -22.44 2.87 -36.35
CA LYS A 391 -21.93 2.34 -35.07
C LYS A 391 -23.04 1.61 -34.32
N LEU A 392 -22.66 0.60 -33.53
CA LEU A 392 -23.58 -0.19 -32.74
C LEU A 392 -23.18 -0.21 -31.26
N TYR A 393 -24.16 -0.08 -30.37
CA TYR A 393 -23.99 -0.20 -28.93
C TYR A 393 -24.99 -1.21 -28.37
N TRP A 394 -24.52 -2.04 -27.46
CA TRP A 394 -25.35 -2.78 -26.51
C TRP A 394 -25.23 -2.08 -25.15
N ILE A 395 -26.36 -1.65 -24.59
CA ILE A 395 -26.42 -0.85 -23.37
C ILE A 395 -27.33 -1.56 -22.37
N ARG A 396 -26.87 -1.74 -21.13
CA ARG A 396 -27.73 -2.05 -19.98
C ARG A 396 -28.24 -0.74 -19.39
N GLN A 397 -29.55 -0.60 -19.25
CA GLN A 397 -30.21 0.45 -18.48
C GLN A 397 -30.80 -0.16 -17.22
N GLN A 398 -30.37 0.32 -16.04
CA GLN A 398 -30.83 -0.13 -14.73
C GLN A 398 -30.74 1.05 -13.75
N ASP A 399 -31.78 1.27 -12.94
CA ASP A 399 -31.85 2.33 -11.91
C ASP A 399 -31.45 3.75 -12.39
N GLY A 400 -31.75 4.06 -13.65
CA GLY A 400 -31.41 5.34 -14.29
C GLY A 400 -29.94 5.48 -14.74
N GLN A 401 -29.12 4.44 -14.57
CA GLN A 401 -27.76 4.37 -15.09
C GLN A 401 -27.69 3.60 -16.42
N GLU A 402 -26.83 4.05 -17.32
CA GLU A 402 -26.50 3.36 -18.57
C GLU A 402 -25.09 2.74 -18.47
N THR A 403 -24.95 1.46 -18.81
CA THR A 403 -23.66 0.77 -18.94
C THR A 403 -23.52 0.22 -20.35
N VAL A 404 -22.48 0.63 -21.10
CA VAL A 404 -22.15 -0.03 -22.38
C VAL A 404 -21.58 -1.41 -22.09
N LEU A 405 -22.12 -2.44 -22.75
CA LEU A 405 -21.72 -3.84 -22.59
C LEU A 405 -20.84 -4.33 -23.75
N ALA A 406 -21.19 -3.90 -24.97
CA ALA A 406 -20.45 -4.22 -26.19
C ALA A 406 -20.64 -3.08 -27.20
N VAL A 407 -19.64 -2.86 -28.04
CA VAL A 407 -19.71 -1.95 -29.20
C VAL A 407 -19.40 -2.73 -30.46
N ASP A 408 -20.07 -2.37 -31.57
CA ASP A 408 -19.70 -2.82 -32.92
C ASP A 408 -19.67 -4.36 -33.10
N GLN A 409 -20.50 -5.07 -32.31
CA GLN A 409 -20.74 -6.52 -32.38
C GLN A 409 -22.23 -6.79 -32.62
N ARG A 410 -22.52 -7.76 -33.50
CA ARG A 410 -23.90 -8.18 -33.83
C ARG A 410 -24.44 -9.22 -32.85
N SER A 411 -23.55 -9.88 -32.11
CA SER A 411 -23.87 -10.77 -31.00
C SER A 411 -23.53 -10.11 -29.67
N LEU A 412 -24.42 -10.19 -28.67
CA LEU A 412 -24.11 -9.91 -27.27
C LEU A 412 -24.27 -11.20 -26.46
N SER A 413 -23.22 -11.61 -25.74
CA SER A 413 -23.35 -12.60 -24.66
C SER A 413 -23.58 -11.83 -23.35
N PHE A 414 -24.83 -11.71 -22.93
CA PHE A 414 -25.18 -11.09 -21.66
C PHE A 414 -25.12 -12.13 -20.55
N ASP A 415 -24.19 -11.98 -19.61
CA ASP A 415 -24.22 -12.71 -18.35
C ASP A 415 -25.15 -11.98 -17.38
N ALA A 416 -26.12 -12.68 -16.80
CA ALA A 416 -27.01 -12.12 -15.79
C ALA A 416 -26.28 -11.80 -14.47
N GLY A 417 -25.17 -12.48 -14.19
CA GLY A 417 -24.47 -12.38 -12.91
C GLY A 417 -25.36 -12.83 -11.74
N ARG A 418 -25.03 -12.40 -10.54
CA ARG A 418 -25.83 -12.62 -9.32
C ARG A 418 -26.70 -11.42 -9.01
N VAL A 419 -27.90 -11.65 -8.48
CA VAL A 419 -28.85 -10.57 -8.13
C VAL A 419 -29.50 -10.81 -6.76
N GLN A 420 -29.89 -9.74 -6.08
CA GLN A 420 -30.76 -9.82 -4.91
C GLN A 420 -32.19 -9.46 -5.30
N GLY A 421 -33.11 -10.40 -5.16
CA GLY A 421 -34.47 -10.32 -5.68
C GLY A 421 -34.52 -10.36 -7.21
N ASP A 422 -35.72 -10.52 -7.76
CA ASP A 422 -35.96 -10.35 -9.19
C ASP A 422 -35.62 -8.92 -9.63
N GLN A 423 -34.60 -8.77 -10.47
CA GLN A 423 -34.12 -7.48 -10.97
C GLN A 423 -34.68 -7.22 -12.37
N SER A 424 -35.31 -6.06 -12.56
CA SER A 424 -35.76 -5.62 -13.88
C SER A 424 -34.77 -4.60 -14.47
N LEU A 425 -34.30 -4.87 -15.69
CA LEU A 425 -33.45 -3.97 -16.46
C LEU A 425 -33.90 -3.91 -17.91
N THR A 426 -33.34 -2.98 -18.69
CA THR A 426 -33.53 -2.96 -20.14
C THR A 426 -32.19 -3.17 -20.83
N LEU A 427 -32.11 -4.15 -21.72
CA LEU A 427 -31.01 -4.25 -22.69
C LEU A 427 -31.42 -3.50 -23.95
N GLN A 428 -30.78 -2.36 -24.19
CA GLN A 428 -30.98 -1.54 -25.37
C GLN A 428 -29.92 -1.86 -26.44
N LEU A 429 -30.39 -2.22 -27.63
CA LEU A 429 -29.59 -2.17 -28.85
C LEU A 429 -29.74 -0.77 -29.46
N LYS A 430 -28.66 0.02 -29.49
CA LYS A 430 -28.64 1.39 -30.04
C LYS A 430 -27.76 1.43 -31.28
N ALA A 431 -28.34 1.73 -32.43
CA ALA A 431 -27.67 1.81 -33.72
C ALA A 431 -27.69 3.23 -34.27
N ILE A 432 -26.51 3.71 -34.67
CA ILE A 432 -26.30 5.05 -35.21
C ILE A 432 -26.35 4.99 -36.74
N TYR A 433 -27.27 5.72 -37.37
CA TYR A 433 -27.48 5.80 -38.82
C TYR A 433 -27.18 7.23 -39.31
N PRO A 434 -26.80 7.47 -40.58
CA PRO A 434 -26.34 8.77 -41.06
C PRO A 434 -27.13 9.99 -40.54
N ASP A 435 -28.46 9.92 -40.59
CA ASP A 435 -29.36 11.02 -40.24
C ASP A 435 -30.20 10.77 -38.96
N GLU A 436 -30.05 9.61 -38.29
CA GLU A 436 -30.91 9.22 -37.17
C GLU A 436 -30.24 8.26 -36.17
N VAL A 437 -30.85 8.12 -34.99
CA VAL A 437 -30.49 7.10 -34.00
C VAL A 437 -31.71 6.19 -33.84
N ARG A 438 -31.50 4.88 -33.96
CA ARG A 438 -32.57 3.88 -33.77
C ARG A 438 -32.22 2.98 -32.59
N THR A 439 -33.19 2.72 -31.73
CA THR A 439 -33.06 1.83 -30.58
C THR A 439 -34.04 0.67 -30.67
N ILE A 440 -33.67 -0.48 -30.10
CA ILE A 440 -34.58 -1.57 -29.76
C ILE A 440 -34.34 -1.90 -28.29
N ASP A 441 -35.39 -1.72 -27.48
CA ASP A 441 -35.35 -1.98 -26.04
C ASP A 441 -35.89 -3.38 -25.75
N LEU A 442 -35.12 -4.19 -25.01
CA LEU A 442 -35.53 -5.46 -24.45
C LEU A 442 -35.64 -5.34 -22.92
N PRO A 443 -36.85 -5.11 -22.38
CA PRO A 443 -37.11 -5.35 -20.97
C PRO A 443 -36.78 -6.80 -20.62
N LEU A 444 -35.87 -6.97 -19.66
CA LEU A 444 -35.36 -8.25 -19.18
C LEU A 444 -35.54 -8.30 -17.66
N VAL A 445 -36.10 -9.41 -17.18
CA VAL A 445 -36.10 -9.74 -15.75
C VAL A 445 -35.01 -10.79 -15.51
N ILE A 446 -34.07 -10.47 -14.63
CA ILE A 446 -33.20 -11.48 -14.02
C ILE A 446 -33.93 -12.00 -12.80
N THR A 447 -34.28 -13.29 -12.78
CA THR A 447 -34.94 -13.91 -11.62
C THR A 447 -33.91 -14.46 -10.65
N GLU A 448 -34.06 -14.17 -9.35
CA GLU A 448 -33.26 -14.80 -8.29
C GLU A 448 -33.60 -16.30 -8.26
N ALA A 449 -32.57 -17.13 -8.39
CA ALA A 449 -32.65 -18.59 -8.44
C ALA A 449 -31.66 -19.27 -7.47
N ILE A 450 -30.70 -18.50 -6.98
CA ILE A 450 -29.63 -18.88 -6.05
C ILE A 450 -29.82 -18.03 -4.79
N PRO A 451 -30.51 -18.55 -3.76
CA PRO A 451 -30.84 -17.75 -2.59
C PRO A 451 -29.57 -17.31 -1.85
N GLU A 452 -29.51 -16.06 -1.39
CA GLU A 452 -28.37 -15.57 -0.61
C GLU A 452 -28.23 -16.27 0.75
N PRO A 453 -27.03 -16.32 1.35
CA PRO A 453 -26.80 -17.02 2.62
C PRO A 453 -27.67 -16.47 3.77
N ILE A 454 -28.50 -17.33 4.38
CA ILE A 454 -29.22 -17.01 5.62
C ILE A 454 -28.32 -17.37 6.80
N VAL A 455 -27.56 -16.39 7.28
CA VAL A 455 -26.52 -16.59 8.30
C VAL A 455 -27.01 -16.18 9.69
N THR A 456 -26.75 -17.03 10.69
CA THR A 456 -26.75 -16.66 12.11
C THR A 456 -25.40 -17.02 12.73
N LEU A 457 -25.03 -16.34 13.83
CA LEU A 457 -23.81 -16.68 14.58
C LEU A 457 -24.12 -17.48 15.83
N LYS A 458 -23.49 -18.64 15.95
CA LYS A 458 -23.44 -19.39 17.21
C LYS A 458 -22.15 -19.04 17.95
N ALA A 459 -22.29 -18.34 19.06
CA ALA A 459 -21.25 -17.98 20.01
C ALA A 459 -21.78 -18.16 21.46
N PRO A 460 -20.91 -18.34 22.46
CA PRO A 460 -21.33 -18.16 23.85
C PRO A 460 -21.64 -16.69 24.13
N ALA A 461 -22.57 -16.41 25.05
CA ALA A 461 -22.88 -15.04 25.48
C ALA A 461 -21.77 -14.44 26.35
N ASP A 462 -21.09 -15.29 27.14
CA ASP A 462 -20.05 -14.92 28.09
C ASP A 462 -18.76 -15.69 27.80
N TRP A 463 -17.59 -15.07 28.02
CA TRP A 463 -16.29 -15.70 27.83
C TRP A 463 -15.26 -15.23 28.87
N ASP A 464 -14.43 -16.16 29.38
CA ASP A 464 -13.33 -15.86 30.31
C ASP A 464 -12.11 -15.20 29.64
N GLY A 465 -12.13 -15.05 28.31
CA GLY A 465 -11.03 -14.46 27.54
C GLY A 465 -9.76 -15.32 27.51
N ARG A 466 -9.80 -16.60 27.91
CA ARG A 466 -8.63 -17.49 28.07
C ARG A 466 -8.82 -18.90 27.50
N GLN A 467 -10.00 -19.48 27.61
CA GLN A 467 -10.32 -20.75 26.95
C GLN A 467 -10.56 -20.51 25.47
N THR A 468 -10.01 -21.34 24.59
CA THR A 468 -10.31 -21.24 23.15
C THR A 468 -11.80 -21.54 22.91
N ILE A 469 -12.52 -20.61 22.30
CA ILE A 469 -13.93 -20.78 21.90
C ILE A 469 -14.09 -20.63 20.38
N GLU A 470 -15.10 -21.31 19.84
CA GLU A 470 -15.48 -21.15 18.43
C GLU A 470 -16.69 -20.21 18.30
N VAL A 471 -16.62 -19.28 17.35
CA VAL A 471 -17.79 -18.62 16.77
C VAL A 471 -18.04 -19.25 15.42
N VAL A 472 -19.25 -19.79 15.21
CA VAL A 472 -19.60 -20.55 14.00
C VAL A 472 -20.68 -19.80 13.23
N ALA A 473 -20.41 -19.54 11.94
CA ALA A 473 -21.41 -19.05 11.01
C ALA A 473 -22.33 -20.22 10.61
N GLN A 474 -23.60 -20.17 11.06
CA GLN A 474 -24.60 -21.17 10.74
C GLN A 474 -25.43 -20.70 9.55
N VAL A 475 -25.29 -21.39 8.42
CA VAL A 475 -25.95 -21.03 7.17
C VAL A 475 -27.18 -21.92 6.95
N GLY A 476 -28.36 -21.40 7.30
CA GLY A 476 -29.60 -22.17 7.42
C GLY A 476 -30.13 -22.75 6.11
N ASN A 477 -29.78 -22.15 4.97
CA ASN A 477 -30.22 -22.54 3.63
C ASN A 477 -29.12 -23.19 2.77
N LEU A 478 -27.99 -23.61 3.36
CA LEU A 478 -26.86 -24.21 2.61
C LEU A 478 -27.27 -25.35 1.66
N PRO A 479 -28.17 -26.30 2.01
CA PRO A 479 -28.60 -27.35 1.07
C PRO A 479 -29.31 -26.82 -0.18
N ALA A 480 -30.05 -25.70 -0.06
CA ALA A 480 -30.72 -25.07 -1.19
C ALA A 480 -29.69 -24.38 -2.12
N MET A 481 -28.70 -23.69 -1.55
CA MET A 481 -27.60 -23.11 -2.33
C MET A 481 -26.74 -24.18 -3.02
N GLN A 482 -26.48 -25.30 -2.35
CA GLN A 482 -25.79 -26.45 -2.94
C GLN A 482 -26.57 -27.06 -4.11
N ALA A 483 -27.90 -27.20 -3.99
CA ALA A 483 -28.75 -27.67 -5.08
C ALA A 483 -28.79 -26.68 -6.27
N ALA A 484 -28.61 -25.38 -6.01
CA ALA A 484 -28.49 -24.33 -7.02
C ALA A 484 -27.05 -24.12 -7.55
N GLY A 485 -26.07 -24.92 -7.12
CA GLY A 485 -24.67 -24.85 -7.58
C GLY A 485 -23.79 -23.81 -6.86
N ALA A 486 -24.31 -23.06 -5.89
CA ALA A 486 -23.59 -22.04 -5.12
C ALA A 486 -23.29 -22.49 -3.68
N GLY A 487 -22.84 -23.74 -3.53
CA GLY A 487 -22.54 -24.33 -2.22
C GLY A 487 -21.20 -23.92 -1.61
N GLU A 488 -20.33 -23.26 -2.37
CA GLU A 488 -19.04 -22.74 -1.93
C GLU A 488 -19.23 -21.34 -1.33
N LEU A 489 -18.64 -21.10 -0.15
CA LEU A 489 -18.85 -19.90 0.64
C LEU A 489 -17.53 -19.26 1.04
N SER A 490 -17.40 -17.96 0.77
CA SER A 490 -16.35 -17.11 1.34
C SER A 490 -16.78 -16.58 2.71
N TYR A 491 -15.80 -16.36 3.58
CA TYR A 491 -16.00 -15.83 4.94
C TYR A 491 -14.95 -14.77 5.26
N HIS A 492 -15.40 -13.61 5.71
CA HIS A 492 -14.57 -12.56 6.31
C HIS A 492 -15.09 -12.24 7.72
N TRP A 493 -14.20 -11.80 8.63
CA TRP A 493 -14.51 -11.72 10.06
C TRP A 493 -13.95 -10.45 10.71
N ASP A 494 -14.85 -9.54 11.08
CA ASP A 494 -14.54 -8.40 11.93
C ASP A 494 -14.61 -8.77 13.41
N VAL A 495 -13.66 -8.25 14.18
CA VAL A 495 -13.63 -8.34 15.64
C VAL A 495 -13.29 -6.96 16.20
N ALA A 496 -14.23 -6.38 16.95
CA ALA A 496 -14.12 -5.01 17.46
C ALA A 496 -14.38 -4.94 18.97
N GLY A 497 -13.75 -3.96 19.63
CA GLY A 497 -13.95 -3.62 21.03
C GLY A 497 -12.82 -4.06 21.96
N LEU A 498 -12.16 -5.19 21.71
CA LEU A 498 -11.06 -5.71 22.54
C LEU A 498 -9.97 -6.35 21.66
N ALA A 499 -8.70 -6.19 22.03
CA ALA A 499 -7.61 -6.86 21.33
C ALA A 499 -7.70 -8.38 21.56
N THR A 500 -7.84 -9.13 20.47
CA THR A 500 -8.21 -10.55 20.54
C THR A 500 -7.32 -11.40 19.63
N ILE A 501 -6.63 -12.36 20.24
CA ILE A 501 -5.88 -13.40 19.53
C ILE A 501 -6.90 -14.35 18.89
N ARG A 502 -6.87 -14.44 17.56
CA ARG A 502 -7.86 -15.13 16.74
C ARG A 502 -7.20 -15.94 15.62
N GLU A 503 -7.93 -16.92 15.12
CA GLU A 503 -7.56 -17.74 13.96
C GLU A 503 -8.82 -18.02 13.13
N THR A 504 -8.74 -17.85 11.80
CA THR A 504 -9.85 -18.05 10.88
C THR A 504 -9.83 -19.44 10.27
N ALA A 505 -10.97 -20.13 10.27
CA ALA A 505 -11.18 -21.40 9.58
C ALA A 505 -12.45 -21.34 8.71
N PRO A 506 -12.66 -22.25 7.75
CA PRO A 506 -13.87 -22.25 6.92
C PRO A 506 -15.16 -22.27 7.77
N GLY A 507 -15.99 -21.23 7.66
CA GLY A 507 -17.22 -21.06 8.43
C GLY A 507 -17.05 -20.78 9.94
N LYS A 508 -15.81 -20.57 10.43
CA LYS A 508 -15.53 -20.42 11.86
C LYS A 508 -14.48 -19.36 12.16
N LEU A 509 -14.61 -18.74 13.33
CA LEU A 509 -13.58 -17.94 13.96
C LEU A 509 -13.23 -18.57 15.31
N LEU A 510 -11.97 -18.97 15.48
CA LEU A 510 -11.43 -19.42 16.76
C LEU A 510 -10.94 -18.21 17.54
N LEU A 511 -11.52 -17.94 18.69
CA LEU A 511 -11.02 -16.93 19.63
C LEU A 511 -10.16 -17.62 20.67
N GLN A 512 -8.87 -17.32 20.68
CA GLN A 512 -7.88 -17.97 21.54
C GLN A 512 -7.70 -17.20 22.86
N ARG A 513 -7.70 -15.86 22.82
CA ARG A 513 -7.54 -15.01 24.01
C ARG A 513 -8.02 -13.58 23.75
N ALA A 514 -8.74 -12.98 24.69
CA ALA A 514 -8.96 -11.53 24.75
C ALA A 514 -7.96 -10.87 25.71
N GLN A 515 -7.50 -9.66 25.41
CA GLN A 515 -6.51 -8.93 26.22
C GLN A 515 -7.15 -7.89 27.17
N ASN A 516 -8.49 -7.79 27.23
CA ASN A 516 -9.21 -6.93 28.15
C ASN A 516 -10.60 -7.55 28.47
N SER A 517 -11.27 -7.05 29.51
CA SER A 517 -12.69 -7.32 29.77
C SER A 517 -13.57 -6.27 29.09
N GLY A 518 -14.78 -6.65 28.70
CA GLY A 518 -15.72 -5.75 28.05
C GLY A 518 -16.56 -6.44 26.98
N ARG A 519 -17.17 -5.65 26.09
CA ARG A 519 -18.02 -6.16 25.02
C ARG A 519 -17.20 -6.40 23.75
N LEU A 520 -17.04 -7.67 23.38
CA LEU A 520 -16.49 -8.07 22.10
C LEU A 520 -17.62 -8.12 21.06
N THR A 521 -17.48 -7.38 19.96
CA THR A 521 -18.42 -7.46 18.82
C THR A 521 -17.76 -8.24 17.69
N ILE A 522 -18.50 -9.20 17.12
CA ILE A 522 -17.99 -10.10 16.08
C ILE A 522 -18.99 -10.10 14.94
N THR A 523 -18.53 -9.79 13.73
CA THR A 523 -19.33 -9.85 12.52
C THR A 523 -18.71 -10.84 11.55
N ALA A 524 -19.50 -11.82 11.11
CA ALA A 524 -19.15 -12.63 9.95
C ALA A 524 -19.81 -12.02 8.71
N HIS A 525 -19.01 -11.88 7.67
CA HIS A 525 -19.40 -11.51 6.33
C HIS A 525 -19.33 -12.76 5.47
N VAL A 526 -20.42 -13.12 4.80
CA VAL A 526 -20.54 -14.38 4.04
C VAL A 526 -21.10 -14.10 2.66
N SER A 527 -20.44 -14.64 1.63
CA SER A 527 -20.94 -14.61 0.26
C SER A 527 -20.76 -15.98 -0.41
N ASN A 528 -21.73 -16.33 -1.25
CA ASN A 528 -21.69 -17.47 -2.18
C ASN A 528 -21.35 -17.00 -3.62
N GLY A 529 -20.67 -15.85 -3.74
CA GLY A 529 -20.46 -15.12 -5.00
C GLY A 529 -21.55 -14.10 -5.33
N GLY A 530 -22.61 -14.04 -4.52
CA GLY A 530 -23.67 -13.03 -4.59
C GLY A 530 -23.42 -11.86 -3.64
N LYS A 531 -24.50 -11.14 -3.29
CA LYS A 531 -24.43 -10.06 -2.32
C LYS A 531 -23.99 -10.59 -0.95
N GLU A 532 -22.96 -9.97 -0.41
CA GLU A 532 -22.47 -10.30 0.93
C GLU A 532 -23.56 -10.07 1.99
N VAL A 533 -23.74 -11.07 2.86
CA VAL A 533 -24.64 -11.03 4.01
C VAL A 533 -23.82 -11.05 5.29
N SER A 534 -24.06 -10.07 6.16
CA SER A 534 -23.37 -9.95 7.44
C SER A 534 -24.26 -10.42 8.60
N ALA A 535 -23.70 -11.18 9.53
CA ALA A 535 -24.33 -11.52 10.81
C ALA A 535 -23.42 -11.09 11.96
N THR A 536 -23.99 -10.37 12.94
CA THR A 536 -23.25 -9.86 14.09
C THR A 536 -23.71 -10.51 15.39
N THR A 537 -22.77 -10.78 16.30
CA THR A 537 -23.03 -11.19 17.68
C THR A 537 -22.14 -10.42 18.65
N GLN A 538 -22.49 -10.45 19.93
CA GLN A 538 -21.73 -9.84 21.01
C GLN A 538 -21.41 -10.88 22.08
N ILE A 539 -20.17 -10.88 22.57
CA ILE A 539 -19.71 -11.71 23.67
C ILE A 539 -19.29 -10.77 24.81
N GLN A 540 -19.83 -10.99 26.01
CA GLN A 540 -19.36 -10.33 27.22
C GLN A 540 -18.10 -11.05 27.72
N VAL A 541 -16.97 -10.39 27.62
CA VAL A 541 -15.69 -10.90 28.10
C VAL A 541 -15.46 -10.44 29.54
N GLN A 542 -15.11 -11.38 30.41
CA GLN A 542 -14.66 -11.12 31.77
C GLN A 542 -13.40 -11.93 32.03
N GLU A 543 -12.24 -11.27 31.95
CA GLU A 543 -10.96 -11.94 32.17
C GLU A 543 -10.72 -12.27 33.66
N PRO A 544 -9.87 -13.28 33.98
CA PRO A 544 -9.43 -13.51 35.35
C PRO A 544 -8.54 -12.37 35.85
N ALA A 545 -8.65 -12.03 37.14
CA ALA A 545 -7.90 -10.93 37.77
C ALA A 545 -6.36 -11.07 37.73
N LYS A 546 -5.85 -12.28 37.45
CA LYS A 546 -4.43 -12.55 37.15
C LYS A 546 -4.35 -13.73 36.18
N ASP A 547 -3.45 -13.67 35.21
CA ASP A 547 -3.05 -14.84 34.43
C ASP A 547 -2.34 -15.88 35.33
N ALA A 548 -2.61 -17.16 35.08
CA ALA A 548 -1.82 -18.24 35.68
C ALA A 548 -0.39 -18.21 35.14
N TRP A 549 0.60 -18.40 36.02
CA TRP A 549 2.01 -18.49 35.62
C TRP A 549 2.26 -19.79 34.85
N VAL A 550 2.84 -19.68 33.66
CA VAL A 550 3.24 -20.83 32.83
C VAL A 550 4.68 -21.19 33.19
N GLU A 551 4.89 -22.37 33.76
CA GLU A 551 6.24 -22.88 34.05
C GLU A 551 6.91 -23.35 32.74
N ARG A 552 8.21 -23.06 32.58
CA ARG A 552 9.00 -23.55 31.43
C ARG A 552 9.34 -25.02 31.60
N SER A 553 9.13 -25.83 30.55
CA SER A 553 9.77 -27.14 30.41
C SER A 553 11.24 -26.99 30.03
N PRO A 554 12.19 -27.58 30.79
CA PRO A 554 13.61 -27.58 30.42
C PRO A 554 13.92 -28.58 29.30
N ASP A 555 15.05 -28.38 28.61
CA ASP A 555 15.46 -29.29 27.53
C ASP A 555 16.01 -30.62 28.12
N PRO A 556 15.94 -31.75 27.40
CA PRO A 556 16.40 -33.05 27.90
C PRO A 556 17.88 -33.08 28.32
N ASP A 557 18.74 -32.36 27.60
CA ASP A 557 20.19 -32.22 27.86
C ASP A 557 20.56 -30.77 28.26
N GLU A 558 19.63 -30.07 28.90
CA GLU A 558 19.84 -28.70 29.40
C GLU A 558 20.91 -28.64 30.50
N LYS A 559 22.01 -27.92 30.24
CA LYS A 559 22.99 -27.54 31.27
C LYS A 559 23.04 -26.01 31.46
N PRO A 560 23.40 -25.54 32.67
CA PRO A 560 23.79 -24.14 32.91
C PRO A 560 25.04 -23.77 32.09
N VAL A 561 25.15 -22.51 31.66
CA VAL A 561 26.33 -22.00 30.95
C VAL A 561 26.84 -20.71 31.58
N ASP A 562 28.12 -20.38 31.39
CA ASP A 562 28.73 -19.19 31.99
C ASP A 562 27.97 -17.91 31.65
N ASN A 563 27.88 -17.00 32.63
CA ASN A 563 27.20 -15.70 32.55
C ASN A 563 25.66 -15.78 32.40
N GLN A 564 25.05 -16.96 32.50
CA GLN A 564 23.61 -17.15 32.30
C GLN A 564 22.75 -16.42 33.35
N PHE A 565 21.69 -15.76 32.86
CA PHE A 565 20.68 -15.12 33.66
C PHE A 565 19.48 -16.06 33.91
N TYR A 566 18.98 -16.09 35.14
CA TYR A 566 17.78 -16.80 35.53
C TYR A 566 16.68 -15.81 35.94
N ALA A 567 15.63 -15.73 35.13
CA ALA A 567 14.48 -14.88 35.44
C ALA A 567 13.70 -15.40 36.66
N ARG A 568 13.20 -14.48 37.49
CA ARG A 568 12.32 -14.79 38.63
C ARG A 568 10.94 -15.29 38.17
N ASP A 569 10.49 -16.37 38.79
CA ASP A 569 9.11 -16.85 38.73
C ASP A 569 8.15 -16.01 39.59
N GLU A 570 6.86 -16.35 39.61
CA GLU A 570 5.86 -15.65 40.45
C GLU A 570 6.08 -15.84 41.97
N LYS A 571 6.97 -16.76 42.38
CA LYS A 571 7.40 -16.96 43.77
C LYS A 571 8.67 -16.14 44.08
N ASN A 572 9.10 -15.29 43.14
CA ASN A 572 10.29 -14.46 43.17
C ASN A 572 11.63 -15.23 43.14
N LEU A 573 11.65 -16.46 42.60
CA LEU A 573 12.85 -17.30 42.54
C LEU A 573 13.27 -17.62 41.11
N GLY A 574 14.57 -17.66 40.85
CA GLY A 574 15.11 -18.25 39.61
C GLY A 574 15.05 -19.77 39.66
N THR A 575 14.88 -20.43 38.51
CA THR A 575 14.91 -21.90 38.42
C THR A 575 16.03 -22.35 37.52
N LEU A 576 17.05 -22.99 38.10
CA LEU A 576 18.17 -23.58 37.40
C LEU A 576 17.89 -25.07 37.15
N TYR A 577 18.06 -25.50 35.91
CA TYR A 577 17.96 -26.89 35.49
C TYR A 577 19.35 -27.43 35.10
N CYS A 578 19.61 -28.70 35.40
CA CYS A 578 20.79 -29.42 34.94
C CYS A 578 20.41 -30.88 34.64
N ASN A 579 20.13 -31.14 33.37
CA ASN A 579 19.59 -32.38 32.82
C ASN A 579 20.56 -33.00 31.81
N GLY A 580 20.40 -34.30 31.59
CA GLY A 580 20.99 -34.98 30.45
C GLY A 580 21.13 -36.48 30.65
N THR A 581 21.87 -37.09 29.73
CA THR A 581 22.26 -38.51 29.82
C THR A 581 23.74 -38.64 30.18
N LEU A 582 24.09 -39.63 31.01
CA LEU A 582 25.46 -39.93 31.43
C LEU A 582 25.96 -41.24 30.79
N ASP A 583 27.01 -41.14 29.98
CA ASP A 583 27.72 -42.27 29.38
C ASP A 583 29.25 -42.09 29.57
N PRO A 584 29.98 -43.04 30.18
CA PRO A 584 29.50 -44.25 30.84
C PRO A 584 28.77 -43.97 32.16
N ARG A 585 27.85 -44.88 32.52
CA ARG A 585 27.03 -44.80 33.74
C ARG A 585 27.89 -44.80 35.01
N ALA A 586 27.45 -44.05 36.01
CA ALA A 586 28.01 -43.97 37.36
C ALA A 586 27.00 -44.41 38.43
N ASP A 587 27.42 -44.52 39.70
CA ASP A 587 26.52 -44.92 40.80
C ASP A 587 25.49 -43.83 41.10
N ALA A 588 25.96 -42.57 41.12
CA ALA A 588 25.14 -41.38 41.32
C ALA A 588 25.62 -40.20 40.46
N THR A 589 24.78 -39.19 40.33
CA THR A 589 25.17 -37.83 39.92
C THR A 589 24.94 -36.85 41.06
N PHE A 590 25.62 -35.71 41.01
CA PHE A 590 25.42 -34.60 41.94
C PHE A 590 25.39 -33.25 41.21
N LEU A 591 24.71 -32.29 41.82
CA LEU A 591 24.77 -30.87 41.49
C LEU A 591 25.06 -30.10 42.77
N LYS A 592 26.21 -29.42 42.82
CA LYS A 592 26.51 -28.42 43.85
C LYS A 592 26.26 -27.04 43.28
N VAL A 593 25.58 -26.20 44.04
CA VAL A 593 25.33 -24.79 43.76
C VAL A 593 26.03 -23.99 44.85
N TYR A 594 26.82 -23.02 44.43
CA TYR A 594 27.56 -22.10 45.29
C TYR A 594 27.01 -20.69 45.11
N ALA A 595 27.00 -19.89 46.18
CA ALA A 595 26.65 -18.48 46.21
C ALA A 595 27.80 -17.72 46.87
N GLU A 596 28.42 -16.76 46.17
CA GLU A 596 29.67 -16.10 46.62
C GLU A 596 30.74 -17.11 47.07
N ASP A 597 30.90 -18.19 46.29
CA ASP A 597 31.75 -19.38 46.54
C ASP A 597 31.45 -20.21 47.82
N GLU A 598 30.49 -19.83 48.66
CA GLU A 598 29.97 -20.69 49.73
C GLU A 598 28.98 -21.73 49.18
N LEU A 599 28.96 -22.95 49.73
CA LEU A 599 28.07 -24.02 49.27
C LEU A 599 26.61 -23.73 49.68
N TYR A 600 25.82 -23.24 48.73
CA TYR A 600 24.41 -22.88 48.91
C TYR A 600 23.48 -24.10 48.88
N GLN A 601 23.67 -25.03 47.94
CA GLN A 601 22.86 -26.24 47.81
C GLN A 601 23.69 -27.43 47.29
N SER A 602 23.44 -28.64 47.79
CA SER A 602 24.04 -29.87 47.29
C SER A 602 22.97 -30.93 47.06
N LEU A 603 22.70 -31.24 45.79
CA LEU A 603 21.75 -32.26 45.35
C LEU A 603 22.49 -33.50 44.86
N ARG A 604 21.91 -34.68 45.07
CA ARG A 604 22.46 -35.97 44.63
C ARG A 604 21.33 -36.93 44.29
N GLN A 605 21.48 -37.68 43.19
CA GLN A 605 20.52 -38.72 42.79
C GLN A 605 21.25 -39.96 42.24
N PRO A 606 20.73 -41.18 42.47
CA PRO A 606 21.24 -42.37 41.81
C PRO A 606 21.00 -42.27 40.29
N VAL A 607 21.92 -42.79 39.47
CA VAL A 607 21.72 -42.76 38.00
C VAL A 607 20.71 -43.82 37.60
N ALA A 608 19.68 -43.42 36.86
CA ALA A 608 18.65 -44.32 36.35
C ALA A 608 19.20 -45.40 35.40
N ALA A 609 18.39 -46.44 35.12
CA ALA A 609 18.81 -47.55 34.25
C ALA A 609 19.09 -47.11 32.80
N ASP A 610 18.48 -46.02 32.35
CA ASP A 610 18.66 -45.39 31.04
C ASP A 610 19.75 -44.30 31.03
N GLY A 611 20.51 -44.15 32.12
CA GLY A 611 21.61 -43.20 32.22
C GLY A 611 21.20 -41.74 32.48
N LYS A 612 19.89 -41.43 32.55
CA LYS A 612 19.42 -40.04 32.69
C LYS A 612 19.55 -39.48 34.10
N TYR A 613 19.70 -38.16 34.16
CA TYR A 613 19.62 -37.34 35.37
C TYR A 613 18.86 -36.04 35.07
N ALA A 614 18.18 -35.51 36.08
CA ALA A 614 17.56 -34.19 36.03
C ALA A 614 17.69 -33.53 37.41
N PHE A 615 18.27 -32.33 37.47
CA PHE A 615 18.37 -31.55 38.69
C PHE A 615 17.62 -30.23 38.54
N THR A 616 17.04 -29.76 39.64
CA THR A 616 16.42 -28.44 39.74
C THR A 616 16.87 -27.78 41.03
N ALA A 617 17.47 -26.60 40.90
CA ALA A 617 17.85 -25.74 42.02
C ALA A 617 17.07 -24.42 41.91
N LYS A 618 16.68 -23.86 43.06
CA LYS A 618 16.10 -22.51 43.12
C LYS A 618 17.20 -21.52 43.46
N LEU A 619 17.20 -20.38 42.78
CA LEU A 619 18.16 -19.29 43.02
C LEU A 619 17.39 -18.12 43.63
N GLU A 620 17.94 -17.53 44.69
CA GLU A 620 17.42 -16.29 45.25
C GLU A 620 17.90 -15.10 44.40
N PRO A 621 17.07 -14.05 44.25
CA PRO A 621 17.46 -12.86 43.55
C PRO A 621 18.22 -11.89 44.46
N GLY A 622 19.18 -11.18 43.87
CA GLY A 622 20.00 -10.20 44.57
C GLY A 622 21.36 -10.06 43.90
N LEU A 623 22.21 -9.18 44.43
CA LEU A 623 23.59 -9.02 43.98
C LEU A 623 24.45 -10.18 44.51
N VAL A 624 24.15 -11.39 44.03
CA VAL A 624 24.79 -12.67 44.38
C VAL A 624 25.20 -13.39 43.09
N HIS A 625 26.47 -13.74 42.98
CA HIS A 625 27.01 -14.60 41.94
C HIS A 625 26.85 -16.06 42.36
N TYR A 626 26.19 -16.82 41.49
CA TYR A 626 26.08 -18.26 41.62
C TYR A 626 27.09 -18.97 40.69
N ARG A 627 27.56 -20.13 41.15
CA ARG A 627 28.38 -21.07 40.38
C ARG A 627 27.87 -22.49 40.61
N VAL A 628 27.95 -23.36 39.60
CA VAL A 628 27.59 -24.77 39.74
C VAL A 628 28.73 -25.72 39.42
N GLU A 629 28.73 -26.85 40.09
CA GLU A 629 29.51 -28.04 39.76
C GLU A 629 28.54 -29.22 39.60
N PHE A 630 28.37 -29.69 38.36
CA PHE A 630 27.71 -30.95 38.07
C PHE A 630 28.76 -32.05 37.93
N GLY A 631 28.47 -33.23 38.47
CA GLY A 631 29.39 -34.36 38.42
C GLY A 631 28.74 -35.71 38.65
N SER A 632 29.58 -36.75 38.59
CA SER A 632 29.21 -38.14 38.85
C SER A 632 29.99 -38.72 40.02
N THR A 633 29.49 -39.82 40.58
CA THR A 633 30.13 -40.57 41.66
C THR A 633 30.24 -42.02 41.26
N THR A 634 31.46 -42.56 41.28
CA THR A 634 31.74 -43.98 40.98
C THR A 634 32.67 -44.56 42.04
N GLY A 635 32.30 -45.67 42.64
CA GLY A 635 33.06 -46.30 43.73
C GLY A 635 33.19 -45.42 44.97
N GLY A 636 32.23 -44.50 45.19
CA GLY A 636 32.28 -43.51 46.27
C GLY A 636 33.17 -42.28 46.01
N VAL A 637 33.78 -42.15 44.83
CA VAL A 637 34.61 -41.00 44.44
C VAL A 637 33.82 -40.05 43.56
N ASP A 638 33.73 -38.78 43.95
CA ASP A 638 33.11 -37.71 43.17
C ASP A 638 34.07 -37.19 42.06
N LYS A 639 33.54 -37.00 40.85
CA LYS A 639 34.21 -36.36 39.72
C LYS A 639 33.32 -35.25 39.15
N VAL A 640 33.82 -34.01 39.14
CA VAL A 640 33.16 -32.90 38.43
C VAL A 640 33.28 -33.13 36.92
N LEU A 641 32.17 -32.94 36.20
CA LEU A 641 32.03 -33.16 34.76
C LEU A 641 31.67 -31.89 34.01
N HIS A 642 31.00 -30.93 34.67
CA HIS A 642 30.61 -29.65 34.09
C HIS A 642 30.61 -28.57 35.16
N THR A 643 31.01 -27.36 34.78
CA THR A 643 30.98 -26.17 35.63
C THR A 643 30.43 -24.99 34.85
N ALA A 644 29.67 -24.13 35.52
CA ALA A 644 29.27 -22.83 34.98
C ALA A 644 29.25 -21.79 36.10
N GLY A 645 29.82 -20.61 35.86
CA GLY A 645 29.95 -19.51 36.82
C GLY A 645 29.36 -18.19 36.32
N ASN A 646 29.45 -17.16 37.18
CA ASN A 646 28.86 -15.85 36.94
C ASN A 646 27.34 -15.91 36.63
N LEU A 647 26.65 -16.88 37.25
CA LEU A 647 25.21 -17.07 37.11
C LEU A 647 24.49 -16.08 38.01
N VAL A 648 23.43 -15.44 37.52
CA VAL A 648 22.72 -14.37 38.26
C VAL A 648 21.20 -14.53 38.15
N CYS A 649 20.45 -14.09 39.16
CA CYS A 649 18.99 -14.21 39.21
C CYS A 649 18.30 -12.85 39.40
N GLY A 650 17.30 -12.54 38.55
CA GLY A 650 16.63 -11.23 38.58
C GLY A 650 15.48 -11.11 37.57
N ASP A 651 15.17 -9.90 37.11
CA ASP A 651 14.05 -9.64 36.19
C ASP A 651 14.49 -9.42 34.73
N ALA A 652 13.68 -9.91 33.78
CA ALA A 652 13.91 -9.79 32.35
C ALA A 652 12.82 -8.97 31.64
N PHE A 653 13.26 -8.09 30.73
CA PHE A 653 12.40 -7.20 29.94
C PHE A 653 12.81 -7.20 28.45
N LEU A 654 11.86 -6.89 27.56
CA LEU A 654 12.14 -6.71 26.13
C LEU A 654 11.91 -5.26 25.71
N ILE A 655 12.84 -4.73 24.90
CA ILE A 655 12.65 -3.46 24.19
C ILE A 655 12.43 -3.78 22.71
N ILE A 656 11.36 -3.27 22.11
CA ILE A 656 10.97 -3.55 20.72
C ILE A 656 10.49 -2.25 20.06
N GLY A 657 10.60 -2.14 18.75
CA GLY A 657 10.18 -0.97 17.96
C GLY A 657 11.24 -0.50 16.98
N GLN A 658 11.33 0.82 16.74
CA GLN A 658 12.26 1.39 15.75
C GLN A 658 13.45 2.13 16.37
N SER A 659 13.97 3.16 15.68
CA SER A 659 15.24 3.81 15.98
C SER A 659 15.28 4.49 17.34
N ASN A 660 14.18 5.07 17.84
CA ASN A 660 14.12 5.61 19.20
C ASN A 660 13.95 4.53 20.29
N ALA A 661 13.48 3.31 19.95
CA ALA A 661 13.60 2.14 20.84
C ALA A 661 15.02 1.53 20.82
N LEU A 662 15.69 1.54 19.67
CA LEU A 662 17.08 1.11 19.52
C LEU A 662 18.06 2.08 20.20
N ALA A 663 17.80 3.39 20.15
CA ALA A 663 18.50 4.45 20.87
C ALA A 663 20.04 4.45 20.79
N THR A 664 20.58 4.20 19.59
CA THR A 664 22.03 4.24 19.31
C THR A 664 22.43 5.27 18.25
N ASP A 665 21.49 5.82 17.47
CA ASP A 665 21.80 6.79 16.40
C ASP A 665 22.04 8.21 16.93
N THR A 666 23.21 8.39 17.52
CA THR A 666 23.78 9.67 17.94
C THR A 666 25.22 9.78 17.46
N ARG A 667 25.69 11.02 17.24
CA ARG A 667 27.10 11.34 16.99
C ARG A 667 27.97 11.23 18.25
N GLU A 668 27.35 11.13 19.42
CA GLU A 668 28.06 11.03 20.70
C GLU A 668 28.83 9.72 20.82
N GLN A 669 30.02 9.83 21.41
CA GLN A 669 31.00 8.74 21.50
C GLN A 669 31.42 8.48 22.95
N ALA A 670 30.48 8.10 23.80
CA ALA A 670 30.79 7.52 25.12
C ALA A 670 31.53 6.16 24.97
N PRO A 671 32.37 5.77 25.94
CA PRO A 671 32.97 4.44 25.97
C PRO A 671 31.92 3.32 26.06
N ALA A 672 32.39 2.08 25.90
CA ALA A 672 31.62 0.86 26.08
C ALA A 672 31.26 0.66 27.57
N GLU A 673 30.31 1.43 28.09
CA GLU A 673 29.79 1.26 29.45
C GLU A 673 29.03 -0.07 29.55
N THR A 674 29.40 -0.87 30.54
CA THR A 674 28.82 -2.18 30.84
C THR A 674 28.75 -2.39 32.37
N HIS A 675 28.09 -3.45 32.83
CA HIS A 675 27.90 -3.71 34.26
C HIS A 675 27.77 -5.20 34.59
N ASP A 676 28.41 -5.65 35.68
CA ASP A 676 28.45 -7.07 36.09
C ASP A 676 27.10 -7.63 36.56
N TRP A 677 26.10 -6.78 36.72
CA TRP A 677 24.72 -7.14 37.12
C TRP A 677 23.67 -6.82 36.06
N ILE A 678 24.08 -6.37 34.87
CA ILE A 678 23.21 -6.18 33.71
C ILE A 678 23.55 -7.25 32.68
N ARG A 679 22.55 -8.00 32.21
CA ARG A 679 22.72 -9.07 31.21
C ARG A 679 21.94 -8.80 29.94
N SER A 680 22.42 -9.39 28.86
CA SER A 680 21.68 -9.55 27.61
C SER A 680 22.16 -10.82 26.89
N TYR A 681 21.43 -11.21 25.86
CA TYR A 681 21.80 -12.28 24.96
C TYR A 681 22.17 -11.72 23.58
N GLY A 682 23.26 -12.21 23.00
CA GLY A 682 23.81 -11.71 21.74
C GLY A 682 22.89 -11.85 20.54
N LYS A 683 23.27 -11.24 19.42
CA LYS A 683 22.59 -11.40 18.11
C LYS A 683 23.14 -12.64 17.39
N PRO A 684 22.33 -13.39 16.61
CA PRO A 684 22.81 -14.55 15.86
C PRO A 684 23.85 -14.15 14.81
N THR A 685 24.95 -14.90 14.74
CA THR A 685 25.99 -14.79 13.70
C THR A 685 25.70 -15.73 12.53
N ARG A 686 26.15 -15.39 11.31
CA ARG A 686 25.97 -16.29 10.16
C ARG A 686 26.89 -17.51 10.28
N GLY A 687 26.29 -18.69 10.50
CA GLY A 687 26.95 -19.99 10.34
C GLY A 687 27.27 -20.76 11.62
N ASP A 688 27.06 -20.17 12.80
CA ASP A 688 27.17 -20.88 14.08
C ASP A 688 26.01 -20.45 15.00
N THR A 689 25.24 -21.42 15.49
CA THR A 689 24.01 -21.18 16.26
C THR A 689 24.08 -21.72 17.68
N ASP A 690 25.19 -22.36 18.07
CA ASP A 690 25.31 -23.09 19.34
C ASP A 690 26.38 -22.49 20.28
N GLU A 691 27.01 -21.37 19.91
CA GLU A 691 27.85 -20.58 20.80
C GLU A 691 27.06 -20.01 22.00
N ASN A 692 27.68 -19.95 23.19
CA ASN A 692 27.12 -19.20 24.31
C ASN A 692 27.21 -17.68 24.05
N LEU A 693 26.07 -17.04 23.81
CA LEU A 693 25.96 -15.60 23.57
C LEU A 693 25.53 -14.76 24.79
N TRP A 694 25.56 -15.32 26.01
CA TRP A 694 25.41 -14.50 27.22
C TRP A 694 26.53 -13.46 27.34
N CYS A 695 26.16 -12.24 27.69
CA CYS A 695 27.10 -11.13 27.83
C CYS A 695 26.60 -10.04 28.80
N ASN A 696 27.55 -9.25 29.29
CA ASN A 696 27.25 -7.93 29.83
C ASN A 696 27.12 -6.98 28.62
N PRO A 697 25.96 -6.37 28.36
CA PRO A 697 25.75 -5.57 27.16
C PRO A 697 26.40 -4.20 27.30
N VAL A 698 26.48 -3.49 26.17
CA VAL A 698 26.78 -2.05 26.13
C VAL A 698 25.54 -1.24 25.77
N TRP A 699 25.57 0.08 25.88
CA TRP A 699 24.48 0.91 25.37
C TRP A 699 24.48 1.01 23.83
N LYS A 700 25.65 0.96 23.18
CA LYS A 700 25.87 1.01 21.73
C LYS A 700 27.08 0.18 21.34
N ALA A 701 26.91 -0.82 20.48
CA ALA A 701 28.00 -1.66 20.00
C ALA A 701 28.91 -0.92 19.00
N ARG A 702 30.18 -1.32 18.92
CA ARG A 702 31.17 -0.74 18.01
C ARG A 702 32.00 -1.81 17.29
N GLN A 703 32.66 -2.69 18.04
CA GLN A 703 33.52 -3.76 17.55
C GLN A 703 33.56 -4.95 18.52
N GLY A 704 32.86 -6.03 18.16
CA GLY A 704 32.93 -7.32 18.87
C GLY A 704 32.00 -7.45 20.09
N GLU A 705 31.30 -6.39 20.51
CA GLU A 705 30.30 -6.51 21.58
C GLU A 705 29.08 -7.32 21.11
N LYS A 706 28.72 -8.38 21.87
CA LYS A 706 27.68 -9.33 21.47
C LYS A 706 26.26 -8.74 21.46
N ALA A 707 25.96 -7.77 22.32
CA ALA A 707 24.65 -7.14 22.46
C ALA A 707 24.73 -5.65 22.85
N GLU A 708 23.69 -4.91 22.46
CA GLU A 708 23.48 -3.52 22.85
C GLU A 708 22.04 -3.32 23.37
N LEU A 709 21.86 -2.39 24.32
CA LEU A 709 20.54 -2.07 24.90
C LEU A 709 19.90 -0.79 24.35
N GLY A 710 20.65 0.04 23.62
CA GLY A 710 20.30 1.44 23.43
C GLY A 710 20.58 2.27 24.69
N TYR A 711 20.66 3.59 24.52
CA TYR A 711 21.00 4.48 25.65
C TYR A 711 19.97 4.43 26.78
N TRP A 712 18.69 4.62 26.49
CA TRP A 712 17.65 4.60 27.53
C TRP A 712 17.43 3.19 28.10
N GLY A 713 17.67 2.13 27.32
CA GLY A 713 17.63 0.76 27.82
C GLY A 713 18.72 0.50 28.86
N MET A 714 19.95 0.97 28.61
CA MET A 714 21.04 0.91 29.58
C MET A 714 20.77 1.77 30.82
N GLU A 715 20.29 3.01 30.65
CA GLU A 715 19.94 3.88 31.78
C GLU A 715 18.79 3.31 32.62
N LEU A 716 17.79 2.70 32.00
CA LEU A 716 16.71 2.00 32.71
C LEU A 716 17.25 0.81 33.51
N ALA A 717 18.11 -0.02 32.91
CA ALA A 717 18.72 -1.15 33.60
C ALA A 717 19.56 -0.71 34.81
N LYS A 718 20.38 0.35 34.68
CA LYS A 718 21.12 0.96 35.81
C LYS A 718 20.19 1.46 36.91
N ARG A 719 19.10 2.16 36.55
CA ARG A 719 18.12 2.72 37.49
C ARG A 719 17.38 1.65 38.27
N LEU A 720 16.91 0.60 37.60
CA LEU A 720 16.26 -0.55 38.23
C LEU A 720 17.24 -1.33 39.10
N LEU A 721 18.46 -1.59 38.62
CA LEU A 721 19.50 -2.23 39.43
C LEU A 721 19.78 -1.43 40.72
N ALA A 722 19.93 -0.11 40.62
CA ALA A 722 20.18 0.75 41.77
C ALA A 722 18.99 0.79 42.75
N SER A 723 17.74 0.84 42.26
CA SER A 723 16.56 0.92 43.13
C SER A 723 16.11 -0.42 43.70
N GLN A 724 16.34 -1.53 42.99
CA GLN A 724 15.87 -2.87 43.34
C GLN A 724 16.96 -3.80 43.91
N GLN A 725 18.24 -3.41 43.83
CA GLN A 725 19.39 -4.18 44.31
C GLN A 725 19.41 -5.62 43.77
N MET A 726 19.03 -5.80 42.50
CA MET A 726 18.99 -7.11 41.85
C MET A 726 19.40 -7.03 40.37
N PRO A 727 19.92 -8.15 39.80
CA PRO A 727 20.27 -8.26 38.39
C PRO A 727 19.11 -7.90 37.45
N ILE A 728 19.43 -7.23 36.35
CA ILE A 728 18.46 -6.86 35.31
C ILE A 728 18.91 -7.43 33.96
N CYS A 729 18.02 -8.14 33.28
CA CYS A 729 18.23 -8.57 31.89
C CYS A 729 17.35 -7.74 30.95
N ILE A 730 17.94 -7.18 29.90
CA ILE A 730 17.19 -6.56 28.81
C ILE A 730 17.65 -7.14 27.48
N ILE A 731 16.71 -7.56 26.65
CA ILE A 731 16.97 -7.93 25.26
C ILE A 731 16.29 -6.88 24.37
N ASN A 732 17.08 -5.98 23.79
CA ASN A 732 16.60 -5.01 22.81
C ASN A 732 16.57 -5.68 21.41
N GLY A 733 15.38 -5.77 20.83
CA GLY A 733 15.09 -6.28 19.49
C GLY A 733 14.70 -5.22 18.46
N ALA A 734 14.77 -3.94 18.81
CA ALA A 734 14.37 -2.84 17.94
C ALA A 734 15.27 -2.68 16.70
N VAL A 735 14.69 -2.17 15.60
CA VAL A 735 15.36 -1.98 14.31
C VAL A 735 14.98 -0.63 13.70
N GLY A 736 15.96 0.24 13.49
CA GLY A 736 15.73 1.61 12.99
C GLY A 736 15.07 1.68 11.61
N GLY A 737 14.23 2.70 11.41
CA GLY A 737 13.58 2.98 10.12
C GLY A 737 12.54 1.95 9.68
N THR A 738 11.87 1.29 10.62
CA THR A 738 10.89 0.22 10.34
C THR A 738 9.46 0.65 10.61
N ARG A 739 8.54 0.18 9.78
CA ARG A 739 7.08 0.27 9.95
C ARG A 739 6.53 -0.94 10.71
N ILE A 740 5.30 -0.84 11.20
CA ILE A 740 4.67 -1.89 12.02
C ILE A 740 4.40 -3.23 11.27
N ASP A 741 4.19 -3.20 9.96
CA ASP A 741 4.04 -4.41 9.12
C ASP A 741 5.31 -5.27 9.09
N GLN A 742 6.48 -4.68 9.36
CA GLN A 742 7.76 -5.38 9.36
C GLN A 742 8.09 -6.10 10.69
N HIS A 743 7.32 -5.82 11.75
CA HIS A 743 7.46 -6.45 13.07
C HIS A 743 6.55 -7.67 13.28
N GLN A 744 5.78 -8.07 12.27
CA GLN A 744 4.83 -9.18 12.39
C GLN A 744 5.52 -10.54 12.59
N ARG A 745 4.82 -11.44 13.28
CA ARG A 745 5.23 -12.84 13.47
C ARG A 745 5.07 -13.60 12.14
N ASN A 746 6.13 -14.25 11.66
CA ASN A 746 5.99 -15.23 10.59
C ASN A 746 5.33 -16.49 11.16
N GLU A 747 4.08 -16.75 10.80
CA GLU A 747 3.33 -17.90 11.34
C GLU A 747 3.82 -19.26 10.81
N SER A 748 4.59 -19.29 9.70
CA SER A 748 5.17 -20.53 9.14
C SER A 748 6.55 -20.88 9.69
N ASP A 749 7.39 -19.89 9.99
CA ASP A 749 8.61 -20.02 10.78
C ASP A 749 8.73 -18.84 11.77
N PRO A 750 8.23 -19.00 13.01
CA PRO A 750 8.27 -17.92 14.01
C PRO A 750 9.67 -17.48 14.41
N THR A 751 10.70 -18.28 14.09
CA THR A 751 12.11 -18.05 14.39
C THR A 751 12.93 -17.57 13.19
N ASP A 752 12.27 -17.29 12.06
CA ASP A 752 12.92 -16.87 10.81
C ASP A 752 13.85 -15.67 11.04
N LEU A 753 15.16 -15.93 10.89
CA LEU A 753 16.23 -14.96 11.13
C LEU A 753 16.27 -13.84 10.08
N ALA A 754 15.53 -13.96 8.96
CA ALA A 754 15.31 -12.85 8.03
C ALA A 754 14.35 -11.79 8.60
N THR A 755 13.41 -12.19 9.46
CA THR A 755 12.40 -11.28 10.06
C THR A 755 12.91 -10.58 11.32
N ILE A 756 12.30 -9.43 11.67
CA ILE A 756 12.61 -8.73 12.93
C ILE A 756 12.14 -9.56 14.12
N TYR A 757 10.90 -10.06 14.05
CA TYR A 757 10.28 -10.88 15.08
C TYR A 757 11.07 -12.16 15.35
N GLY A 758 11.41 -12.93 14.31
CA GLY A 758 12.11 -14.21 14.45
C GLY A 758 13.51 -14.09 15.02
N ARG A 759 14.25 -13.03 14.66
CA ARG A 759 15.54 -12.72 15.33
C ARG A 759 15.38 -12.44 16.83
N LEU A 760 14.30 -11.77 17.25
CA LEU A 760 14.04 -11.55 18.67
C LEU A 760 13.64 -12.86 19.37
N LEU A 761 12.69 -13.60 18.80
CA LEU A 761 12.22 -14.86 19.38
C LEU A 761 13.36 -15.87 19.52
N TRP A 762 14.19 -16.05 18.50
CA TRP A 762 15.37 -16.91 18.54
C TRP A 762 16.31 -16.56 19.70
N ARG A 763 16.58 -15.26 19.93
CA ARG A 763 17.44 -14.79 21.03
C ARG A 763 16.84 -15.11 22.39
N VAL A 764 15.53 -14.87 22.56
CA VAL A 764 14.84 -15.14 23.84
C VAL A 764 14.71 -16.65 24.10
N GLN A 765 14.53 -17.47 23.06
CA GLN A 765 14.54 -18.94 23.16
C GLN A 765 15.93 -19.48 23.52
N LYS A 766 17.00 -19.05 22.83
CA LYS A 766 18.39 -19.46 23.12
C LYS A 766 18.88 -18.95 24.49
N ALA A 767 18.37 -17.82 24.96
CA ALA A 767 18.52 -17.35 26.35
C ALA A 767 17.68 -18.14 27.37
N ARG A 768 16.76 -19.01 26.92
CA ARG A 768 15.77 -19.74 27.74
C ARG A 768 14.85 -18.82 28.57
N LEU A 769 14.62 -17.59 28.10
CA LEU A 769 13.87 -16.54 28.81
C LEU A 769 12.42 -16.38 28.37
N THR A 770 11.88 -17.21 27.46
CA THR A 770 10.50 -17.05 26.93
C THR A 770 9.43 -16.97 28.01
N HIS A 771 9.59 -17.70 29.11
CA HIS A 771 8.67 -17.72 30.26
C HIS A 771 9.11 -16.77 31.39
N GLY A 772 10.19 -16.02 31.22
CA GLY A 772 10.79 -15.14 32.22
C GLY A 772 10.65 -13.65 31.96
N VAL A 773 10.16 -13.24 30.78
CA VAL A 773 9.92 -11.84 30.44
C VAL A 773 8.70 -11.33 31.20
N LYS A 774 8.87 -10.25 31.99
CA LYS A 774 7.78 -9.63 32.75
C LYS A 774 6.97 -8.60 31.95
N ALA A 775 7.65 -7.78 31.15
CA ALA A 775 7.04 -6.71 30.39
C ALA A 775 7.74 -6.43 29.06
N ILE A 776 6.99 -5.84 28.14
CA ILE A 776 7.45 -5.39 26.82
C ILE A 776 7.35 -3.87 26.74
N LEU A 777 8.44 -3.24 26.29
CA LEU A 777 8.56 -1.80 26.11
C LEU A 777 8.59 -1.50 24.61
N TRP A 778 7.57 -0.80 24.10
CA TRP A 778 7.37 -0.52 22.68
C TRP A 778 7.49 0.98 22.37
N HIS A 779 8.40 1.34 21.45
CA HIS A 779 8.42 2.67 20.87
C HIS A 779 8.66 2.62 19.36
N GLN A 780 7.59 2.90 18.63
CA GLN A 780 7.55 2.84 17.18
C GLN A 780 6.37 3.67 16.67
N GLY A 781 6.42 4.06 15.39
CA GLY A 781 5.34 4.69 14.66
C GLY A 781 5.83 5.81 13.76
N GLU A 782 7.05 6.31 13.96
CA GLU A 782 7.56 7.44 13.18
C GLU A 782 7.62 7.11 11.68
N SER A 783 7.78 5.84 11.30
CA SER A 783 7.74 5.37 9.90
C SER A 783 6.32 5.21 9.33
N ASP A 784 5.29 5.16 10.17
CA ASP A 784 3.88 4.94 9.79
C ASP A 784 3.03 6.23 9.83
N GLN A 785 3.64 7.38 10.15
CA GLN A 785 2.94 8.68 10.19
C GLN A 785 2.46 9.15 8.81
N GLY A 786 3.14 8.70 7.75
CA GLY A 786 2.97 9.17 6.38
C GLY A 786 2.03 8.32 5.55
N ALA A 787 2.02 8.62 4.25
CA ALA A 787 1.17 7.96 3.28
C ALA A 787 1.73 6.63 2.73
N ASP A 788 2.89 6.16 3.21
CA ASP A 788 3.55 4.95 2.73
C ASP A 788 3.09 3.69 3.51
N GLY A 789 1.78 3.59 3.74
CA GLY A 789 1.14 2.43 4.38
C GLY A 789 1.27 1.15 3.54
N PRO A 790 1.19 -0.03 4.18
CA PRO A 790 1.42 -1.32 3.51
C PRO A 790 0.38 -1.70 2.45
N ASP A 791 -0.83 -1.14 2.55
CA ASP A 791 -1.93 -1.22 1.60
C ASP A 791 -1.90 -0.11 0.51
N GLY A 792 -0.94 0.82 0.61
CA GLY A 792 -0.87 2.03 -0.20
C GLY A 792 -1.68 3.21 0.36
N GLY A 793 -2.41 3.02 1.46
CA GLY A 793 -3.06 4.08 2.23
C GLY A 793 -2.10 4.77 3.21
N TYR A 794 -2.65 5.52 4.17
CA TYR A 794 -1.85 6.10 5.24
C TYR A 794 -1.53 5.05 6.31
N GLY A 795 -0.31 5.06 6.85
CA GLY A 795 0.14 4.04 7.81
C GLY A 795 -0.72 3.93 9.09
N TRP A 796 -1.41 5.01 9.48
CA TRP A 796 -2.35 5.00 10.61
C TRP A 796 -3.60 4.13 10.38
N GLU A 797 -4.02 3.93 9.14
CA GLU A 797 -5.27 3.24 8.77
C GLU A 797 -5.22 1.76 9.17
N THR A 798 -4.05 1.13 9.02
CA THR A 798 -3.81 -0.29 9.36
C THR A 798 -3.10 -0.50 10.70
N TYR A 799 -2.54 0.55 11.31
CA TYR A 799 -1.65 0.44 12.48
C TYR A 799 -2.24 -0.33 13.66
N ARG A 800 -3.53 -0.11 13.98
CA ARG A 800 -4.19 -0.78 15.11
C ARG A 800 -4.25 -2.30 14.90
N GLU A 801 -4.60 -2.75 13.70
CA GLU A 801 -4.69 -4.19 13.43
C GLU A 801 -3.33 -4.85 13.50
N TYR A 802 -2.31 -4.29 12.85
CA TYR A 802 -0.95 -4.81 12.92
C TYR A 802 -0.37 -4.82 14.34
N PHE A 803 -0.75 -3.86 15.19
CA PHE A 803 -0.39 -3.89 16.61
C PHE A 803 -1.06 -5.05 17.36
N VAL A 804 -2.36 -5.27 17.13
CA VAL A 804 -3.12 -6.38 17.76
C VAL A 804 -2.58 -7.74 17.33
N GLN A 805 -2.26 -7.93 16.04
CA GLN A 805 -1.67 -9.16 15.51
C GLN A 805 -0.28 -9.43 16.14
N MET A 806 0.64 -8.46 16.08
CA MET A 806 2.00 -8.57 16.62
C MET A 806 2.01 -8.84 18.13
N SER A 807 1.22 -8.10 18.92
CA SER A 807 1.13 -8.27 20.37
C SER A 807 0.42 -9.58 20.78
N GLY A 808 -0.47 -10.10 19.93
CA GLY A 808 -0.98 -11.46 20.01
C GLY A 808 0.15 -12.49 19.87
N GLY A 809 1.04 -12.31 18.90
CA GLY A 809 2.28 -13.06 18.78
C GLY A 809 3.11 -13.04 20.05
N TRP A 810 3.42 -11.85 20.58
CA TRP A 810 4.19 -11.70 21.81
C TRP A 810 3.59 -12.48 22.98
N LYS A 811 2.26 -12.46 23.15
CA LYS A 811 1.61 -13.16 24.26
C LYS A 811 1.54 -14.69 24.05
N ARG A 812 1.60 -15.18 22.80
CA ARG A 812 1.77 -16.62 22.50
C ARG A 812 3.18 -17.10 22.85
N ASP A 813 4.21 -16.36 22.42
CA ASP A 813 5.60 -16.79 22.55
C ASP A 813 6.24 -16.42 23.90
N PHE A 814 5.69 -15.41 24.59
CA PHE A 814 6.09 -14.94 25.92
C PHE A 814 4.91 -14.97 26.90
N PRO A 815 4.43 -16.16 27.31
CA PRO A 815 3.14 -16.32 27.99
C PRO A 815 3.02 -15.56 29.32
N ASN A 816 4.15 -15.35 30.02
CA ASN A 816 4.20 -14.69 31.32
C ASN A 816 4.39 -13.15 31.25
N VAL A 817 4.41 -12.55 30.05
CA VAL A 817 4.33 -11.10 29.91
C VAL A 817 3.03 -10.60 30.50
N GLN A 818 3.12 -9.73 31.49
CA GLN A 818 1.96 -9.15 32.19
C GLN A 818 1.66 -7.74 31.71
N HIS A 819 2.67 -6.92 31.39
CA HIS A 819 2.48 -5.51 31.07
C HIS A 819 3.10 -5.09 29.73
N TYR A 820 2.43 -4.16 29.05
CA TYR A 820 2.92 -3.50 27.82
C TYR A 820 3.02 -1.99 28.07
N TYR A 821 4.19 -1.41 27.80
CA TYR A 821 4.41 0.02 27.95
C TYR A 821 4.75 0.63 26.60
N LEU A 822 3.89 1.52 26.12
CA LEU A 822 4.01 2.18 24.83
C LEU A 822 4.50 3.61 25.00
N PHE A 823 5.07 4.18 23.94
CA PHE A 823 5.38 5.60 23.85
C PHE A 823 4.64 6.21 22.66
N GLN A 824 3.71 7.14 22.90
CA GLN A 824 3.12 7.96 21.84
C GLN A 824 4.23 8.80 21.21
N ILE A 825 4.40 8.69 19.89
CA ILE A 825 5.43 9.42 19.14
C ILE A 825 5.20 10.94 19.20
N TRP A 826 6.20 11.74 18.82
CA TRP A 826 6.07 13.19 18.73
C TRP A 826 5.75 13.66 17.29
N PRO A 827 5.24 14.90 17.10
CA PRO A 827 4.84 15.41 15.79
C PRO A 827 5.94 15.52 14.73
N ASN A 828 5.62 15.00 13.54
CA ASN A 828 6.46 14.97 12.35
C ASN A 828 7.88 14.42 12.61
N ALA A 829 8.01 13.44 13.50
CA ALA A 829 9.29 12.81 13.77
C ALA A 829 9.90 12.27 12.47
N CYS A 830 11.18 12.57 12.23
CA CYS A 830 11.90 12.19 11.01
C CYS A 830 11.33 12.79 9.69
N SER A 831 10.47 13.80 9.76
CA SER A 831 9.80 14.41 8.59
C SER A 831 8.92 13.45 7.78
N MET A 832 8.47 12.35 8.40
CA MET A 832 7.73 11.28 7.72
C MET A 832 6.22 11.52 7.65
N GLY A 833 5.66 12.38 8.51
CA GLY A 833 4.21 12.49 8.69
C GLY A 833 3.49 13.36 7.66
N ASN A 834 4.20 14.32 7.06
CA ASN A 834 3.63 15.28 6.09
C ASN A 834 2.35 15.99 6.58
N GLY A 835 2.09 16.06 7.89
CA GLY A 835 0.89 16.65 8.48
C GLY A 835 -0.21 15.66 8.88
N HIS A 836 0.00 14.35 8.70
CA HIS A 836 -0.97 13.29 9.02
C HIS A 836 -0.61 12.45 10.26
N GLY A 837 0.55 12.65 10.88
CA GLY A 837 0.96 11.88 12.06
C GLY A 837 0.07 12.07 13.29
N ASP A 838 -0.80 13.09 13.31
CA ASP A 838 -1.84 13.28 14.34
C ASP A 838 -2.81 12.08 14.41
N MET A 839 -3.19 11.54 13.26
CA MET A 839 -4.09 10.37 13.17
C MET A 839 -3.43 9.12 13.73
N LEU A 840 -2.13 8.91 13.47
CA LEU A 840 -1.39 7.82 14.08
C LEU A 840 -1.29 7.98 15.60
N ARG A 841 -1.05 9.20 16.09
CA ARG A 841 -1.01 9.48 17.54
C ARG A 841 -2.36 9.21 18.21
N GLU A 842 -3.48 9.48 17.53
CA GLU A 842 -4.82 9.11 18.00
C GLU A 842 -5.02 7.58 18.08
N VAL A 843 -4.55 6.83 17.07
CA VAL A 843 -4.55 5.36 17.12
C VAL A 843 -3.73 4.86 18.30
N GLN A 844 -2.52 5.39 18.51
CA GLN A 844 -1.67 5.04 19.65
C GLN A 844 -2.31 5.38 21.00
N ARG A 845 -2.94 6.57 21.12
CA ARG A 845 -3.63 7.05 22.33
C ARG A 845 -4.75 6.12 22.79
N THR A 846 -5.44 5.48 21.84
CA THR A 846 -6.61 4.63 22.06
C THR A 846 -6.28 3.14 22.12
N LEU A 847 -5.03 2.73 21.88
CA LEU A 847 -4.60 1.33 22.06
C LEU A 847 -4.84 0.82 23.50
N PRO A 848 -4.56 1.56 24.59
CA PRO A 848 -4.79 1.08 25.95
C PRO A 848 -6.24 0.69 26.26
N ASP A 849 -7.24 1.27 25.58
CA ASP A 849 -8.64 0.90 25.82
C ASP A 849 -8.96 -0.56 25.38
N TRP A 850 -8.10 -1.15 24.54
CA TRP A 850 -8.22 -2.52 24.02
C TRP A 850 -7.50 -3.57 24.88
N TYR A 851 -6.77 -3.17 25.94
CA TYR A 851 -5.90 -4.02 26.76
C TYR A 851 -5.99 -3.67 28.25
N SER A 852 -6.13 -4.66 29.14
CA SER A 852 -6.25 -4.42 30.59
C SER A 852 -4.93 -4.05 31.29
N GLN A 853 -3.79 -4.40 30.68
CA GLN A 853 -2.44 -4.23 31.24
C GLN A 853 -1.51 -3.47 30.28
N MET A 854 -2.05 -2.45 29.61
CA MET A 854 -1.29 -1.56 28.75
C MET A 854 -1.31 -0.14 29.28
N GLU A 855 -0.15 0.51 29.31
CA GLU A 855 -0.06 1.94 29.54
C GLU A 855 0.76 2.62 28.43
N ILE A 856 0.47 3.91 28.21
CA ILE A 856 1.14 4.73 27.20
C ILE A 856 1.75 5.98 27.83
N LEU A 857 3.01 6.23 27.51
CA LEU A 857 3.78 7.40 27.91
C LEU A 857 3.82 8.43 26.77
N SER A 858 3.90 9.71 27.11
CA SER A 858 3.93 10.82 26.15
C SER A 858 5.36 11.28 25.93
N THR A 859 5.81 11.27 24.69
CA THR A 859 7.14 11.79 24.30
C THR A 859 7.12 13.30 24.03
N LEU A 860 5.93 13.91 23.93
CA LEU A 860 5.70 15.34 23.69
C LEU A 860 6.39 16.27 24.69
N GLY A 861 6.62 15.80 25.93
CA GLY A 861 7.24 16.55 27.00
C GLY A 861 8.77 16.41 27.12
N VAL A 862 9.42 15.59 26.28
CA VAL A 862 10.84 15.27 26.35
C VAL A 862 11.67 16.40 25.73
N ASN A 863 12.63 16.94 26.49
CA ASN A 863 13.41 18.13 26.13
C ASN A 863 14.88 17.95 26.57
N PRO A 864 15.89 18.20 25.72
CA PRO A 864 15.80 18.60 24.30
C PRO A 864 15.23 17.52 23.39
N ALA A 865 14.30 17.93 22.52
CA ALA A 865 13.82 17.14 21.41
C ALA A 865 14.89 17.03 20.30
N GLY A 866 14.79 16.00 19.46
CA GLY A 866 15.59 15.86 18.25
C GLY A 866 14.75 16.07 16.97
N PRO A 867 15.40 16.17 15.79
CA PRO A 867 14.68 16.25 14.51
C PRO A 867 14.13 14.89 14.04
N CYS A 868 14.68 13.79 14.54
CA CYS A 868 14.30 12.41 14.19
C CYS A 868 14.64 11.44 15.33
N HIS A 869 15.82 11.61 15.94
CA HIS A 869 16.27 10.84 17.10
C HIS A 869 16.59 11.79 18.25
N TYR A 870 16.21 11.43 19.47
CA TYR A 870 16.54 12.22 20.65
C TYR A 870 18.06 12.22 20.92
N PRO A 871 18.62 13.31 21.47
CA PRO A 871 19.96 13.28 22.08
C PRO A 871 19.95 12.42 23.35
N LEU A 872 21.13 12.11 23.90
CA LEU A 872 21.24 11.22 25.08
C LEU A 872 20.41 11.71 26.28
N THR A 873 20.35 13.01 26.53
CA THR A 873 19.51 13.60 27.61
C THR A 873 18.01 13.42 27.36
N GLY A 874 17.56 13.43 26.10
CA GLY A 874 16.16 13.14 25.76
C GLY A 874 15.83 11.65 25.95
N TRP A 875 16.74 10.75 25.55
CA TRP A 875 16.60 9.32 25.83
C TRP A 875 16.66 9.01 27.35
N ALA A 876 17.45 9.73 28.15
CA ALA A 876 17.43 9.56 29.61
C ALA A 876 16.04 9.78 30.25
N GLU A 877 15.22 10.66 29.65
CA GLU A 877 13.85 10.89 30.11
C GLU A 877 12.92 9.69 29.84
N PHE A 878 13.15 8.88 28.79
CA PHE A 878 12.39 7.64 28.57
C PHE A 878 12.56 6.68 29.75
N ALA A 879 13.81 6.48 30.19
CA ALA A 879 14.12 5.66 31.35
C ALA A 879 13.51 6.24 32.65
N ARG A 880 13.51 7.57 32.81
CA ARG A 880 12.88 8.25 33.96
C ARG A 880 11.36 8.12 33.97
N LEU A 881 10.71 8.17 32.80
CA LEU A 881 9.25 8.09 32.66
C LEU A 881 8.72 6.69 32.95
N ILE A 882 9.43 5.64 32.50
CA ILE A 882 8.95 4.25 32.61
C ILE A 882 9.34 3.55 33.91
N GLN A 883 10.42 3.98 34.57
CA GLN A 883 10.86 3.40 35.85
C GLN A 883 9.73 3.33 36.91
N PRO A 884 8.94 4.39 37.18
CA PRO A 884 7.87 4.34 38.18
C PRO A 884 6.77 3.30 37.87
N LEU A 885 6.47 3.08 36.59
CA LEU A 885 5.48 2.09 36.16
C LEU A 885 5.98 0.66 36.43
N LEU A 886 7.20 0.37 36.02
CA LEU A 886 7.85 -0.91 36.30
C LEU A 886 7.97 -1.14 37.81
N GLU A 887 8.35 -0.12 38.59
CA GLU A 887 8.41 -0.19 40.06
C GLU A 887 7.03 -0.49 40.70
N ARG A 888 5.95 0.10 40.19
CA ARG A 888 4.58 -0.18 40.63
C ARG A 888 4.19 -1.64 40.32
N ASP A 889 4.38 -2.05 39.07
CA ASP A 889 3.78 -3.27 38.52
C ASP A 889 4.63 -4.53 38.77
N CYS A 890 5.94 -4.45 38.54
CA CYS A 890 6.85 -5.59 38.66
C CYS A 890 7.43 -5.78 40.07
N TYR A 891 7.35 -4.75 40.92
CA TYR A 891 7.95 -4.72 42.27
C TYR A 891 6.98 -4.28 43.39
N GLY A 892 5.72 -3.97 43.07
CA GLY A 892 4.69 -3.64 44.05
C GLY A 892 4.90 -2.31 44.80
N LYS A 893 5.72 -1.40 44.26
CA LYS A 893 6.00 -0.10 44.88
C LYS A 893 4.74 0.76 44.88
N LYS A 894 4.24 1.08 46.07
CA LYS A 894 3.10 2.00 46.24
C LYS A 894 3.55 3.42 45.92
N ILE A 895 3.04 3.98 44.82
CA ILE A 895 3.28 5.37 44.44
C ILE A 895 1.94 6.12 44.48
N ALA A 896 1.96 7.35 45.00
CA ALA A 896 0.76 8.16 45.16
C ALA A 896 0.52 9.06 43.94
N GLY A 897 -0.74 9.16 43.51
CA GLY A 897 -1.14 9.93 42.33
C GLY A 897 -0.84 9.22 41.00
N PRO A 898 -1.23 9.83 39.86
CA PRO A 898 -1.11 9.18 38.56
C PRO A 898 0.31 9.20 38.00
N LEU A 899 0.72 8.10 37.36
CA LEU A 899 2.04 7.92 36.75
C LEU A 899 2.04 8.12 35.23
N THR A 900 0.86 8.18 34.61
CA THR A 900 0.67 8.33 33.17
C THR A 900 0.47 9.79 32.75
N PRO A 901 0.72 10.13 31.48
CA PRO A 901 0.11 11.30 30.81
C PRO A 901 -1.39 11.39 31.07
N ALA A 902 -1.94 12.60 31.03
CA ALA A 902 -3.39 12.76 30.99
C ALA A 902 -3.92 12.31 29.62
N ASN A 903 -4.93 11.45 29.62
CA ASN A 903 -5.58 10.97 28.40
C ASN A 903 -7.03 11.48 28.34
N LEU A 904 -7.45 11.94 27.16
CA LEU A 904 -8.84 12.36 26.93
C LEU A 904 -9.75 11.12 26.93
N ARG A 905 -10.78 11.12 27.78
CA ARG A 905 -11.80 10.06 27.83
C ARG A 905 -13.04 10.42 27.02
N GLN A 906 -13.42 11.70 27.01
CA GLN A 906 -14.59 12.17 26.28
C GLN A 906 -14.44 13.65 25.88
N ALA A 907 -15.00 14.02 24.73
CA ALA A 907 -15.32 15.41 24.39
C ALA A 907 -16.85 15.54 24.24
N ARG A 908 -17.45 16.57 24.84
CA ARG A 908 -18.89 16.85 24.71
C ARG A 908 -19.18 18.34 24.65
N PHE A 909 -20.30 18.74 24.05
CA PHE A 909 -20.78 20.11 24.21
C PHE A 909 -21.23 20.35 25.65
N ALA A 910 -20.88 21.51 26.21
CA ALA A 910 -21.35 21.90 27.55
C ALA A 910 -22.86 22.18 27.58
N ASN A 911 -23.42 22.55 26.43
CA ASN A 911 -24.75 23.12 26.27
C ASN A 911 -25.30 22.90 24.86
N ALA A 912 -26.63 22.93 24.70
CA ALA A 912 -27.31 22.63 23.44
C ALA A 912 -27.09 23.68 22.34
N ASP A 913 -26.74 24.92 22.73
CA ASP A 913 -26.33 26.02 21.85
C ASP A 913 -24.85 25.96 21.43
N ARG A 914 -24.12 24.92 21.85
CA ARG A 914 -22.75 24.58 21.40
C ARG A 914 -21.74 25.74 21.55
N GLN A 915 -21.84 26.51 22.63
CA GLN A 915 -20.93 27.64 22.90
C GLN A 915 -19.70 27.26 23.72
N ALA A 916 -19.68 26.08 24.34
CA ALA A 916 -18.49 25.54 24.99
C ALA A 916 -18.38 24.02 24.81
N ILE A 917 -17.16 23.52 24.89
CA ILE A 917 -16.81 22.09 24.81
C ILE A 917 -16.15 21.70 26.13
N VAL A 918 -16.64 20.63 26.75
CA VAL A 918 -16.02 20.01 27.93
C VAL A 918 -15.17 18.83 27.44
N LEU A 919 -13.88 18.88 27.77
CA LEU A 919 -12.92 17.80 27.58
C LEU A 919 -12.69 17.12 28.92
N GLU A 920 -13.08 15.85 29.03
CA GLU A 920 -12.93 15.08 30.27
C GLU A 920 -11.75 14.13 30.16
N PHE A 921 -10.76 14.33 31.03
CA PHE A 921 -9.55 13.51 31.12
C PHE A 921 -9.69 12.46 32.24
N ASP A 922 -8.84 11.44 32.24
CA ASP A 922 -8.73 10.50 33.37
C ASP A 922 -8.14 11.12 34.65
N GLN A 923 -7.49 12.27 34.52
CA GLN A 923 -6.84 12.98 35.63
C GLN A 923 -6.82 14.49 35.43
N PRO A 924 -6.60 15.29 36.49
CA PRO A 924 -6.55 16.73 36.39
C PRO A 924 -5.41 17.23 35.49
N VAL A 925 -5.73 18.21 34.64
CA VAL A 925 -4.77 18.92 33.79
C VAL A 925 -4.40 20.29 34.38
N ALA A 926 -3.20 20.76 34.08
CA ALA A 926 -2.72 22.11 34.39
C ALA A 926 -2.90 22.99 33.14
N TRP A 927 -3.77 24.00 33.25
CA TRP A 927 -4.08 24.92 32.15
C TRP A 927 -3.12 26.12 32.10
N ASP A 928 -2.84 26.58 30.88
CA ASP A 928 -2.08 27.78 30.56
C ASP A 928 -2.73 28.40 29.30
N ASP A 929 -3.12 29.68 29.35
CA ASP A 929 -3.84 30.35 28.25
C ASP A 929 -3.02 30.41 26.95
N THR A 930 -1.70 30.25 27.00
CA THR A 930 -0.86 30.15 25.79
C THR A 930 -1.11 28.88 24.98
N LEU A 931 -1.83 27.89 25.54
CA LEU A 931 -2.22 26.64 24.88
C LEU A 931 -3.50 26.77 24.05
N LEU A 932 -4.23 27.90 24.12
CA LEU A 932 -5.52 28.07 23.43
C LEU A 932 -5.43 27.82 21.91
N GLY A 933 -4.33 28.24 21.28
CA GLY A 933 -4.03 28.02 19.86
C GLY A 933 -3.56 26.61 19.50
N GLN A 934 -3.57 25.67 20.45
CA GLN A 934 -3.21 24.26 20.21
C GLN A 934 -4.44 23.34 20.08
N PHE A 935 -5.66 23.89 20.14
CA PHE A 935 -6.93 23.18 19.94
C PHE A 935 -7.62 23.64 18.65
N TYR A 936 -8.24 22.71 17.94
CA TYR A 936 -8.76 22.90 16.58
C TYR A 936 -10.13 22.26 16.40
N LEU A 937 -11.03 22.92 15.65
CA LEU A 937 -12.34 22.40 15.25
C LEU A 937 -12.43 22.39 13.72
N GLY A 938 -12.22 21.23 13.11
CA GLY A 938 -12.04 21.13 11.65
C GLY A 938 -10.96 22.10 11.15
N GLU A 939 -11.30 22.90 10.14
CA GLU A 939 -10.42 23.93 9.57
C GLU A 939 -10.58 25.33 10.20
N ALA A 940 -11.34 25.47 11.30
CA ALA A 940 -11.60 26.78 11.90
C ALA A 940 -10.33 27.41 12.50
N ASN A 941 -10.05 28.66 12.12
CA ASN A 941 -8.93 29.45 12.67
C ASN A 941 -9.26 29.96 14.08
N GLU A 942 -8.47 29.51 15.07
CA GLU A 942 -8.55 29.94 16.48
C GLU A 942 -9.99 29.98 17.05
N PRO A 943 -10.75 28.87 17.11
CA PRO A 943 -12.18 28.93 17.42
C PRO A 943 -12.50 29.27 18.89
N PHE A 944 -11.52 29.33 19.78
CA PHE A 944 -11.67 29.49 21.22
C PHE A 944 -11.33 30.92 21.72
N VAL A 945 -11.90 31.33 22.85
CA VAL A 945 -11.61 32.62 23.53
C VAL A 945 -10.93 32.47 24.90
N SER A 946 -11.23 31.39 25.63
CA SER A 946 -10.71 31.11 26.96
C SER A 946 -10.92 29.64 27.30
N ALA A 947 -10.25 29.16 28.35
CA ALA A 947 -10.57 27.86 28.94
C ALA A 947 -10.41 27.86 30.46
N VAL A 948 -11.03 26.89 31.11
CA VAL A 948 -10.90 26.66 32.56
C VAL A 948 -10.75 25.17 32.83
N ALA A 949 -9.70 24.80 33.55
CA ALA A 949 -9.55 23.45 34.11
C ALA A 949 -10.14 23.39 35.52
N SER A 950 -10.97 22.39 35.79
CA SER A 950 -11.58 22.12 37.10
C SER A 950 -11.76 20.62 37.30
N GLY A 951 -11.08 20.06 38.31
CA GLY A 951 -10.98 18.60 38.46
C GLY A 951 -10.38 17.97 37.20
N ASN A 952 -11.06 16.96 36.65
CA ASN A 952 -10.69 16.27 35.42
C ASN A 952 -11.19 16.95 34.14
N ALA A 953 -11.98 18.02 34.24
CA ALA A 953 -12.59 18.68 33.10
C ALA A 953 -11.79 19.92 32.67
N LEU A 954 -11.55 20.07 31.37
CA LEU A 954 -11.11 21.30 30.72
C LEU A 954 -12.27 21.82 29.86
N THR A 955 -12.86 22.94 30.25
CA THR A 955 -13.93 23.59 29.49
C THR A 955 -13.34 24.65 28.58
N LEU A 956 -13.46 24.45 27.26
CA LEU A 956 -13.05 25.38 26.21
C LEU A 956 -14.25 26.25 25.79
N GLN A 957 -14.13 27.57 25.90
CA GLN A 957 -15.16 28.52 25.49
C GLN A 957 -14.94 28.97 24.03
N LEU A 958 -16.00 28.94 23.22
CA LEU A 958 -15.93 29.25 21.78
C LEU A 958 -16.19 30.73 21.49
N LYS A 959 -15.66 31.21 20.35
CA LYS A 959 -15.98 32.53 19.77
C LYS A 959 -17.42 32.57 19.25
N GLU A 960 -17.87 31.49 18.61
CA GLU A 960 -19.20 31.32 18.01
C GLU A 960 -19.66 29.86 18.18
N PRO A 961 -20.98 29.56 18.12
CA PRO A 961 -21.50 28.19 18.19
C PRO A 961 -20.84 27.23 17.18
N ALA A 962 -20.38 26.07 17.66
CA ALA A 962 -19.66 25.12 16.82
C ALA A 962 -20.57 24.36 15.83
N VAL A 963 -20.25 24.47 14.54
CA VAL A 963 -20.81 23.62 13.48
C VAL A 963 -20.11 22.26 13.43
N ALA A 964 -18.78 22.25 13.63
CA ALA A 964 -17.96 21.04 13.65
C ALA A 964 -18.35 20.10 14.80
N ASP A 965 -18.23 18.80 14.55
CA ASP A 965 -18.52 17.69 15.46
C ASP A 965 -17.26 16.94 15.93
N ARG A 966 -16.07 17.46 15.60
CA ARG A 966 -14.75 16.87 15.91
C ARG A 966 -13.78 17.90 16.46
N ILE A 967 -12.95 17.49 17.43
CA ILE A 967 -11.89 18.31 18.02
C ILE A 967 -10.52 17.62 17.96
N THR A 968 -9.47 18.40 17.69
CA THR A 968 -8.07 17.98 17.71
C THR A 968 -7.26 18.84 18.69
N TYR A 969 -6.34 18.23 19.42
CA TYR A 969 -5.34 18.88 20.27
C TYR A 969 -3.94 18.51 19.80
N LEU A 970 -3.14 19.54 19.50
CA LEU A 970 -1.86 19.51 18.77
C LEU A 970 -2.01 18.97 17.34
N GLN A 971 -2.17 19.88 16.37
CA GLN A 971 -1.97 19.56 14.96
C GLN A 971 -0.47 19.59 14.60
N GLU A 972 -0.02 18.57 13.88
CA GLU A 972 1.37 18.29 13.55
C GLU A 972 2.08 19.46 12.88
N LYS A 973 1.42 20.03 11.86
CA LYS A 973 1.89 21.18 11.07
C LYS A 973 2.15 22.46 11.90
N ASN A 974 1.57 22.55 13.10
CA ASN A 974 1.61 23.72 13.98
C ASN A 974 2.31 23.45 15.32
N TRP A 975 2.88 22.26 15.52
CA TRP A 975 3.45 21.83 16.80
C TRP A 975 4.56 22.77 17.30
N ARG A 976 4.51 23.10 18.59
CA ARG A 976 5.54 23.86 19.31
C ARG A 976 5.93 23.09 20.57
N PRO A 977 7.18 22.58 20.71
CA PRO A 977 7.59 21.75 21.85
C PRO A 977 7.39 22.38 23.24
N GLN A 978 7.30 23.71 23.33
CA GLN A 978 7.07 24.45 24.57
C GLN A 978 5.58 24.63 24.92
N GLN A 979 4.66 24.46 23.96
CA GLN A 979 3.22 24.64 24.15
C GLN A 979 2.51 23.28 24.19
N VAL A 980 2.64 22.60 25.31
CA VAL A 980 2.03 21.29 25.58
C VAL A 980 1.27 21.33 26.90
N LEU A 981 -0.02 20.96 26.85
CA LEU A 981 -0.85 20.67 28.01
C LEU A 981 -0.17 19.60 28.87
N ARG A 982 -0.23 19.76 30.19
CA ARG A 982 0.34 18.81 31.16
C ARG A 982 -0.73 18.35 32.14
N GLY A 983 -0.61 17.11 32.63
CA GLY A 983 -1.29 16.70 33.85
C GLY A 983 -0.77 17.49 35.05
N GLN A 984 -1.52 17.52 36.15
CA GLN A 984 -1.02 18.09 37.41
C GLN A 984 0.17 17.29 37.99
N ASN A 985 0.43 16.07 37.50
CA ASN A 985 1.66 15.31 37.74
C ASN A 985 2.88 15.80 36.93
N GLY A 986 2.74 16.85 36.11
CA GLY A 986 3.80 17.46 35.30
C GLY A 986 4.10 16.75 33.97
N LEU A 987 3.50 15.58 33.71
CA LEU A 987 3.67 14.85 32.45
C LEU A 987 2.88 15.53 31.33
N ALA A 988 3.46 15.63 30.13
CA ALA A 988 2.73 16.12 28.97
C ALA A 988 1.54 15.20 28.67
N ALA A 989 0.35 15.77 28.49
CA ALA A 989 -0.85 15.04 28.07
C ALA A 989 -0.65 14.41 26.68
N LEU A 990 -1.42 13.38 26.35
CA LEU A 990 -1.40 12.77 25.02
C LEU A 990 -2.08 13.71 24.02
N SER A 991 -1.55 13.81 22.80
CA SER A 991 -2.25 14.47 21.69
C SER A 991 -3.41 13.60 21.22
N PHE A 992 -4.51 14.22 20.80
CA PHE A 992 -5.69 13.54 20.26
C PHE A 992 -6.16 14.22 18.98
N CYS A 993 -6.68 13.44 18.03
CA CYS A 993 -7.06 13.93 16.70
C CYS A 993 -8.46 13.48 16.32
N GLU A 994 -9.26 14.40 15.76
CA GLU A 994 -10.59 14.14 15.23
C GLU A 994 -11.57 13.46 16.21
N VAL A 995 -11.40 13.69 17.51
CA VAL A 995 -12.25 13.11 18.54
C VAL A 995 -13.65 13.68 18.41
N MET A 996 -14.65 12.80 18.29
CA MET A 996 -16.05 13.17 18.13
C MET A 996 -16.57 13.87 19.39
N ILE A 997 -17.29 14.98 19.21
CA ILE A 997 -17.86 15.80 20.27
C ILE A 997 -19.30 15.35 20.49
N GLU A 998 -19.54 14.69 21.61
CA GLU A 998 -20.87 14.21 21.97
C GLU A 998 -21.85 15.36 22.23
N PRO A 999 -23.17 15.15 22.03
CA PRO A 999 -24.19 16.10 22.44
C PRO A 999 -24.07 16.48 23.93
N ALA A 1000 -24.55 17.66 24.29
CA ALA A 1000 -24.69 18.04 25.69
C ALA A 1000 -25.61 17.06 26.43
N GLU A 1001 -25.29 16.73 27.68
CA GLU A 1001 -26.15 15.90 28.52
C GLU A 1001 -27.55 16.49 28.59
N SER A 1002 -28.57 15.66 28.32
CA SER A 1002 -29.95 16.03 28.59
C SER A 1002 -30.11 16.22 30.10
N ALA A 1003 -30.52 17.42 30.50
CA ALA A 1003 -30.78 17.75 31.90
C ALA A 1003 -31.75 16.72 32.51
N LYS A 1004 -31.28 16.02 33.56
CA LYS A 1004 -32.07 15.08 34.36
C LYS A 1004 -32.97 15.80 35.36
#